data_AF-U7UWT9-F1
#
_entry.id   AF-U7UWT9-F1
#
_cell.length_a   1.000
_cell.length_b   1.000
_cell.length_c   1.000
_cell.angle_alpha   90.00
_cell.angle_beta   90.00
_cell.angle_gamma   90.00
#
_symmetry.space_group_name_H-M   'P 1'
#
loop_
_entity.id
_entity.type
_entity.pdbx_description
1 polymer ?
#
loop_
_entity_poly.entity_id
_entity_poly.type
_entity_poly.pdbx_seq_one_letter_code
_entity_poly.pdbx_strand_id
1 'polypeptide(L)'
;MNSNNELDFQVSDLKSKITSLFDKFKTLQTSMNLIMDIVSSNPEYNITKNKLELLVNLSQSLNSSNNINDFFEIKALAYDVEKMIFDLEHIIEVSEPEVPEIIVPEIRTALLEDTKTTLVGSLKDIVDPEIRLNSVEYKLYKETASGDNEILHISLPESMFRIDFNFREHGTFYFIATYYYDGANEVIQSNTIKSNNITVQLVDKEIPTVCCAALTAFENTPKGLLTKITDKDSAITEVIYTLKNTNNTSIETIINNNPFDHVQFTKVNEGNYFFNCNCKYNIGSRTGEILLNSNIISIKGNTTEPEPGPNPDPTPDPNPTPSKKWPRGIFAPFVDAARDDVNSKFALADKSKITGVQFYNLGFITADSNKNPAWAGNINLPGNKGTNAGLMQDIERLRSMGGDVCISFGGLNGPYLNEVITDIQDLKNKYKSIINNWNLNRVDFDMEHNRTSGSETCEENKRNHSAIKLLQDELKSEGRYVGFWFTLPVMPYGLNQNELLLLDDAIKKGVEIEGVNIMAMCYGGAYAGNMAEQSISAMTNLHSQLKNLYNNHGVIKIDDELWSMIGICPEIGINDTGAFNTFFLEDVSPVINFCKTKNVGMITFWSANRDKANNGSEVNGPDSTGLAQEELAFTKAFQIYNSTNADVAPLVFSTDSGIYNGTPVWHESMSYPNSNTRVYYNGKYYTNGWYVSAWDQPPSSNEAWKEATL
;
A
#
# COMPACT_ATOMS: atom_id res chain seq x y z
N MET A 1 -39.32 56.87 -36.59
CA MET A 1 -37.88 57.09 -36.35
C MET A 1 -37.17 56.72 -37.65
N ASN A 2 -36.16 57.49 -38.09
CA ASN A 2 -35.62 57.35 -39.44
C ASN A 2 -34.68 56.15 -39.55
N SER A 3 -34.81 55.39 -40.65
CA SER A 3 -33.94 54.24 -40.98
C SER A 3 -32.46 54.60 -41.04
N ASN A 4 -32.12 55.83 -41.42
CA ASN A 4 -30.74 56.29 -41.47
C ASN A 4 -30.08 56.25 -40.08
N ASN A 5 -30.78 56.66 -39.02
CA ASN A 5 -30.23 56.64 -37.66
C ASN A 5 -29.89 55.21 -37.18
N GLU A 6 -30.59 54.19 -37.68
CA GLU A 6 -30.35 52.80 -37.31
C GLU A 6 -29.13 52.22 -38.06
N LEU A 7 -28.96 52.56 -39.34
CA LEU A 7 -27.76 52.22 -40.10
C LEU A 7 -26.53 53.00 -39.61
N ASP A 8 -26.68 54.29 -39.27
CA ASP A 8 -25.65 55.10 -38.62
C ASP A 8 -25.15 54.44 -37.32
N PHE A 9 -26.08 53.95 -36.49
CA PHE A 9 -25.77 53.23 -35.27
C PHE A 9 -25.05 51.91 -35.55
N GLN A 10 -25.53 51.09 -36.49
CA GLN A 10 -24.88 49.82 -36.86
C GLN A 10 -23.50 50.00 -37.50
N VAL A 11 -23.29 51.08 -38.27
CA VAL A 11 -21.96 51.45 -38.81
C VAL A 11 -21.03 51.91 -37.69
N SER A 12 -21.53 52.68 -36.72
CA SER A 12 -20.75 53.11 -35.56
C SER A 12 -20.34 51.94 -34.66
N ASP A 13 -21.27 51.01 -34.39
CA ASP A 13 -21.06 49.78 -33.64
C ASP A 13 -20.03 48.87 -34.34
N LEU A 14 -20.18 48.63 -35.65
CA LEU A 14 -19.22 47.85 -36.42
C LEU A 14 -17.81 48.47 -36.42
N LYS A 15 -17.69 49.80 -36.54
CA LYS A 15 -16.39 50.48 -36.40
C LYS A 15 -15.80 50.30 -35.00
N SER A 16 -16.60 50.43 -33.95
CA SER A 16 -16.16 50.20 -32.57
C SER A 16 -15.65 48.77 -32.37
N LYS A 17 -16.37 47.78 -32.93
CA LYS A 17 -15.96 46.38 -32.91
C LYS A 17 -14.65 46.15 -33.68
N ILE A 18 -14.47 46.74 -34.86
CA ILE A 18 -13.23 46.65 -35.63
C ILE A 18 -12.04 47.26 -34.87
N THR A 19 -12.23 48.39 -34.18
CA THR A 19 -11.21 48.96 -33.28
C THR A 19 -10.87 48.00 -32.14
N SER A 20 -11.88 47.41 -31.50
CA SER A 20 -11.66 46.41 -30.42
C SER A 20 -10.92 45.16 -30.91
N LEU A 21 -11.18 44.68 -32.13
CA LEU A 21 -10.42 43.59 -32.74
C LEU A 21 -8.97 43.98 -33.04
N PHE A 22 -8.73 45.23 -33.46
CA PHE A 22 -7.37 45.74 -33.66
C PHE A 22 -6.59 45.85 -32.34
N ASP A 23 -7.23 46.36 -31.28
CA ASP A 23 -6.62 46.45 -29.95
C ASP A 23 -6.35 45.05 -29.35
N LYS A 24 -7.29 44.09 -29.51
CA LYS A 24 -7.05 42.67 -29.17
C LYS A 24 -5.85 42.10 -29.92
N PHE A 25 -5.78 42.26 -31.24
CA PHE A 25 -4.66 41.77 -32.05
C PHE A 25 -3.32 42.42 -31.68
N LYS A 26 -3.34 43.68 -31.25
CA LYS A 26 -2.14 44.38 -30.75
C LYS A 26 -1.69 43.86 -29.37
N THR A 27 -2.64 43.50 -28.50
CA THR A 27 -2.36 42.81 -27.23
C THR A 27 -1.76 41.42 -27.51
N LEU A 28 -2.37 40.65 -28.39
CA LEU A 28 -1.85 39.36 -28.90
C LEU A 28 -0.43 39.49 -29.46
N GLN A 29 -0.19 40.46 -30.34
CA GLN A 29 1.14 40.74 -30.88
C GLN A 29 2.16 41.04 -29.75
N THR A 30 1.72 41.65 -28.65
CA THR A 30 2.59 41.93 -27.50
C THR A 30 2.92 40.64 -26.74
N SER A 31 1.94 39.76 -26.48
CA SER A 31 2.19 38.43 -25.90
C SER A 31 3.04 37.54 -26.82
N MET A 32 2.81 37.55 -28.14
CA MET A 32 3.59 36.78 -29.11
C MET A 32 5.05 37.22 -29.22
N ASN A 33 5.31 38.53 -29.10
CA ASN A 33 6.67 39.07 -29.05
C ASN A 33 7.43 38.69 -27.76
N LEU A 34 6.79 38.07 -26.76
CA LEU A 34 7.45 37.46 -25.61
C LEU A 34 7.96 36.03 -25.91
N ILE A 35 7.40 35.34 -26.90
CA ILE A 35 7.61 33.91 -27.20
C ILE A 35 8.45 33.77 -28.51
N MET A 36 9.55 34.53 -28.56
CA MET A 36 10.28 34.86 -29.81
C MET A 36 11.15 33.73 -30.37
N ASP A 37 10.55 32.87 -31.20
CA ASP A 37 11.04 32.56 -32.56
C ASP A 37 10.08 31.66 -33.36
N ILE A 38 9.16 30.96 -32.67
CA ILE A 38 8.24 29.99 -33.30
C ILE A 38 7.17 30.67 -34.17
N VAL A 39 6.64 31.83 -33.74
CA VAL A 39 5.34 32.32 -34.25
C VAL A 39 5.43 33.45 -35.30
N SER A 40 6.57 34.13 -35.44
CA SER A 40 6.80 35.06 -36.56
C SER A 40 6.78 34.33 -37.92
N SER A 41 7.15 33.04 -37.90
CA SER A 41 7.09 32.08 -39.00
C SER A 41 5.70 31.46 -39.22
N ASN A 42 4.72 31.69 -38.33
CA ASN A 42 3.40 31.07 -38.43
C ASN A 42 2.61 31.70 -39.60
N PRO A 43 2.16 30.90 -40.59
CA PRO A 43 1.35 31.40 -41.71
C PRO A 43 0.05 32.06 -41.27
N GLU A 44 -0.62 31.53 -40.24
CA GLU A 44 -1.95 31.97 -39.81
C GLU A 44 -1.90 33.34 -39.14
N TYR A 45 -0.88 33.64 -38.34
CA TYR A 45 -0.66 34.97 -37.79
C TYR A 45 -0.48 36.02 -38.90
N ASN A 46 0.37 35.73 -39.89
CA ASN A 46 0.64 36.64 -41.00
C ASN A 46 -0.62 36.85 -41.89
N ILE A 47 -1.41 35.80 -42.12
CA ILE A 47 -2.70 35.92 -42.84
C ILE A 47 -3.70 36.75 -42.03
N THR A 48 -3.78 36.54 -40.70
CA THR A 48 -4.70 37.27 -39.81
C THR A 48 -4.35 38.76 -39.76
N LYS A 49 -3.06 39.09 -39.60
CA LYS A 49 -2.55 40.46 -39.66
C LYS A 49 -2.95 41.17 -40.96
N ASN A 50 -2.69 40.55 -42.11
CA ASN A 50 -2.99 41.14 -43.41
C ASN A 50 -4.50 41.36 -43.62
N LYS A 51 -5.35 40.42 -43.16
CA LYS A 51 -6.82 40.58 -43.20
C LYS A 51 -7.31 41.68 -42.27
N LEU A 52 -6.72 41.81 -41.07
CA LEU A 52 -7.07 42.85 -40.11
C LEU A 52 -6.66 44.26 -40.59
N GLU A 53 -5.46 44.40 -41.17
CA GLU A 53 -5.02 45.67 -41.78
C GLU A 53 -5.94 46.08 -42.94
N LEU A 54 -6.35 45.13 -43.79
CA LEU A 54 -7.35 45.36 -44.83
C LEU A 54 -8.70 45.79 -44.23
N LEU A 55 -9.18 45.11 -43.19
CA LEU A 55 -10.43 45.41 -42.50
C LEU A 55 -10.44 46.82 -41.89
N VAL A 56 -9.35 47.23 -41.23
CA VAL A 56 -9.19 48.58 -40.67
C VAL A 56 -9.20 49.64 -41.78
N ASN A 57 -8.51 49.40 -42.90
CA ASN A 57 -8.52 50.33 -44.03
C ASN A 57 -9.92 50.47 -44.65
N LEU A 58 -10.66 49.37 -44.82
CA LEU A 58 -12.05 49.37 -45.30
C LEU A 58 -13.02 50.04 -44.31
N SER A 59 -12.79 49.91 -43.00
CA SER A 59 -13.65 50.54 -41.99
C SER A 59 -13.50 52.07 -41.95
N GLN A 60 -12.37 52.62 -42.39
CA GLN A 60 -12.16 54.07 -42.48
C GLN A 60 -13.00 54.72 -43.57
N SER A 61 -13.15 54.08 -44.75
CA SER A 61 -13.98 54.58 -45.86
C SER A 61 -15.48 54.32 -45.68
N LEU A 62 -15.85 53.33 -44.87
CA LEU A 62 -17.23 53.01 -44.52
C LEU A 62 -17.96 54.23 -43.92
N ASN A 63 -19.08 54.63 -44.52
CA ASN A 63 -19.97 55.66 -44.02
C ASN A 63 -21.41 55.31 -44.42
N SER A 64 -22.40 55.81 -43.70
CA SER A 64 -23.83 55.49 -43.89
C SER A 64 -24.44 55.94 -45.22
N SER A 65 -23.69 56.72 -46.03
CA SER A 65 -24.05 57.08 -47.40
C SER A 65 -23.59 56.07 -48.45
N ASN A 66 -22.65 55.18 -48.11
CA ASN A 66 -22.04 54.24 -49.04
C ASN A 66 -22.63 52.82 -48.86
N ASN A 67 -23.15 52.32 -49.99
CA ASN A 67 -23.73 51.01 -50.30
C ASN A 67 -23.80 49.95 -49.17
N ILE A 68 -25.02 49.45 -48.93
CA ILE A 68 -25.31 48.45 -47.89
C ILE A 68 -24.57 47.11 -48.09
N ASN A 69 -24.17 46.79 -49.32
CA ASN A 69 -23.39 45.60 -49.63
C ASN A 69 -21.99 45.67 -49.01
N ASP A 70 -21.31 46.80 -49.13
CA ASP A 70 -19.98 47.05 -48.56
C ASP A 70 -20.02 46.88 -47.03
N PHE A 71 -21.11 47.31 -46.37
CA PHE A 71 -21.34 47.09 -44.94
C PHE A 71 -21.43 45.59 -44.60
N PHE A 72 -22.16 44.78 -45.37
CA PHE A 72 -22.27 43.34 -45.12
C PHE A 72 -20.97 42.59 -45.42
N GLU A 73 -20.22 42.97 -46.45
CA GLU A 73 -18.91 42.37 -46.77
C GLU A 73 -17.87 42.70 -45.68
N ILE A 74 -17.81 43.96 -45.22
CA ILE A 74 -16.93 44.38 -44.12
C ILE A 74 -17.33 43.70 -42.80
N LYS A 75 -18.63 43.51 -42.56
CA LYS A 75 -19.15 42.77 -41.39
C LYS A 75 -18.79 41.28 -41.43
N ALA A 76 -18.83 40.64 -42.60
CA ALA A 76 -18.40 39.25 -42.77
C ALA A 76 -16.89 39.11 -42.57
N LEU A 77 -16.09 40.00 -43.16
CA LEU A 77 -14.63 40.02 -42.94
C LEU A 77 -14.26 40.27 -41.47
N ALA A 78 -15.02 41.12 -40.76
CA ALA A 78 -14.83 41.33 -39.32
C ALA A 78 -15.08 40.08 -38.48
N TYR A 79 -16.07 39.26 -38.84
CA TYR A 79 -16.35 37.98 -38.17
C TYR A 79 -15.27 36.93 -38.46
N ASP A 80 -14.80 36.84 -39.71
CA ASP A 80 -13.68 35.98 -40.08
C ASP A 80 -12.40 36.35 -39.31
N VAL A 81 -12.08 37.65 -39.21
CA VAL A 81 -10.92 38.16 -38.46
C VAL A 81 -11.09 37.94 -36.95
N GLU A 82 -12.29 38.14 -36.41
CA GLU A 82 -12.60 37.83 -34.99
C GLU A 82 -12.37 36.35 -34.67
N LYS A 83 -12.80 35.44 -35.54
CA LYS A 83 -12.53 34.01 -35.36
C LYS A 83 -11.04 33.68 -35.44
N MET A 84 -10.32 34.21 -36.43
CA MET A 84 -8.88 33.98 -36.56
C MET A 84 -8.08 34.57 -35.39
N ILE A 85 -8.55 35.68 -34.81
CA ILE A 85 -8.03 36.25 -33.56
C ILE A 85 -8.27 35.29 -32.39
N PHE A 86 -9.48 34.73 -32.25
CA PHE A 86 -9.80 33.75 -31.20
C PHE A 86 -8.98 32.46 -31.32
N ASP A 87 -8.81 31.93 -32.54
CA ASP A 87 -7.99 30.74 -32.79
C ASP A 87 -6.51 31.00 -32.41
N LEU A 88 -6.01 32.24 -32.58
CA LEU A 88 -4.69 32.68 -32.08
C LEU A 88 -4.65 32.94 -30.57
N GLU A 89 -5.71 33.50 -29.96
CA GLU A 89 -5.86 33.62 -28.50
C GLU A 89 -5.71 32.25 -27.85
N HIS A 90 -6.36 31.22 -28.40
CA HIS A 90 -6.28 29.86 -27.87
C HIS A 90 -4.88 29.22 -28.03
N ILE A 91 -4.18 29.47 -29.15
CA ILE A 91 -2.79 29.03 -29.32
C ILE A 91 -1.88 29.68 -28.25
N ILE A 92 -2.13 30.94 -27.88
CA ILE A 92 -1.34 31.64 -26.86
C ILE A 92 -1.73 31.25 -25.44
N GLU A 93 -3.01 31.00 -25.13
CA GLU A 93 -3.41 30.46 -23.81
C GLU A 93 -2.76 29.09 -23.53
N VAL A 94 -2.56 28.26 -24.56
CA VAL A 94 -1.83 26.99 -24.47
C VAL A 94 -0.29 27.19 -24.45
N SER A 95 0.17 28.44 -24.61
CA SER A 95 1.60 28.83 -24.64
C SER A 95 2.00 29.86 -23.57
N GLU A 96 1.07 30.36 -22.74
CA GLU A 96 1.39 31.33 -21.69
C GLU A 96 1.92 30.59 -20.45
N PRO A 97 3.15 30.89 -19.99
CA PRO A 97 3.88 30.03 -19.07
C PRO A 97 3.48 30.29 -17.61
N GLU A 98 2.87 29.30 -16.93
CA GLU A 98 2.54 29.43 -15.49
C GLU A 98 3.84 29.50 -14.66
N VAL A 99 3.89 30.40 -13.68
CA VAL A 99 4.99 30.42 -12.70
C VAL A 99 4.94 29.12 -11.90
N PRO A 100 5.99 28.28 -11.94
CA PRO A 100 5.92 26.94 -11.39
C PRO A 100 5.77 26.98 -9.86
N GLU A 101 4.93 26.11 -9.31
CA GLU A 101 4.71 26.03 -7.86
C GLU A 101 5.92 25.36 -7.17
N ILE A 102 6.92 26.18 -6.79
CA ILE A 102 8.16 25.71 -6.15
C ILE A 102 7.88 25.24 -4.72
N ILE A 103 7.99 23.93 -4.49
CA ILE A 103 7.93 23.35 -3.14
C ILE A 103 9.31 23.46 -2.48
N VAL A 104 9.33 24.06 -1.30
CA VAL A 104 10.52 24.43 -0.50
C VAL A 104 11.48 23.25 -0.25
N PRO A 105 12.81 23.45 -0.26
CA PRO A 105 13.77 22.43 0.11
C PRO A 105 13.64 21.99 1.59
N GLU A 106 13.45 20.69 1.80
CA GLU A 106 13.47 20.03 3.11
C GLU A 106 14.86 19.47 3.39
N ILE A 107 15.60 20.04 4.35
CA ILE A 107 16.77 19.33 4.88
C ILE A 107 16.26 18.18 5.76
N ARG A 108 16.84 16.97 5.59
CA ARG A 108 16.51 15.79 6.41
C ARG A 108 17.55 15.54 7.50
N THR A 109 17.09 14.94 8.60
CA THR A 109 17.79 14.87 9.88
C THR A 109 19.14 14.16 9.82
N ALA A 110 20.14 14.71 10.51
CA ALA A 110 21.41 14.02 10.76
C ALA A 110 21.45 13.50 12.21
N LEU A 111 21.59 12.19 12.36
CA LEU A 111 21.97 11.54 13.62
C LEU A 111 23.26 10.79 13.33
N LEU A 112 24.34 11.15 14.03
CA LEU A 112 25.69 10.71 13.67
C LEU A 112 26.07 9.42 14.38
N GLU A 113 26.46 8.42 13.59
CA GLU A 113 27.13 7.21 14.06
C GLU A 113 28.41 6.97 13.23
N ASP A 114 29.55 7.00 13.93
CA ASP A 114 30.89 6.58 13.47
C ASP A 114 31.62 7.43 12.38
N THR A 115 32.90 7.10 12.17
CA THR A 115 34.04 7.97 11.81
C THR A 115 34.11 8.57 10.40
N LYS A 116 33.07 8.47 9.57
CA LYS A 116 33.02 9.10 8.23
C LYS A 116 31.63 9.69 7.92
N THR A 117 31.32 10.83 8.53
CA THR A 117 30.03 11.49 8.35
C THR A 117 30.06 12.66 7.36
N THR A 118 29.19 12.56 6.37
CA THR A 118 28.78 13.60 5.41
C THR A 118 27.38 14.09 5.80
N LEU A 119 27.12 15.40 5.76
CA LEU A 119 25.76 15.92 5.91
C LEU A 119 25.09 15.87 4.53
N VAL A 120 24.22 14.89 4.32
CA VAL A 120 23.46 14.75 3.07
C VAL A 120 22.22 15.65 3.13
N GLY A 121 22.25 16.74 2.36
CA GLY A 121 21.05 17.51 2.03
C GLY A 121 20.44 16.96 0.75
N SER A 122 19.28 16.31 0.84
CA SER A 122 18.49 15.97 -0.35
C SER A 122 17.47 17.08 -0.60
N LEU A 123 17.45 17.64 -1.80
CA LEU A 123 16.41 18.57 -2.22
C LEU A 123 15.26 17.72 -2.81
N LYS A 124 14.01 18.22 -2.74
CA LYS A 124 12.91 17.61 -3.49
C LYS A 124 13.09 17.95 -4.97
N ASP A 125 12.71 17.04 -5.86
CA ASP A 125 12.76 17.26 -7.31
C ASP A 125 12.05 18.56 -7.69
N ILE A 126 12.76 19.42 -8.41
CA ILE A 126 12.22 20.65 -8.98
C ILE A 126 11.53 20.25 -10.29
N VAL A 127 10.20 20.22 -10.29
CA VAL A 127 9.43 20.01 -11.51
C VAL A 127 9.14 21.38 -12.12
N ASP A 128 10.00 21.81 -13.03
CA ASP A 128 9.63 22.84 -14.01
C ASP A 128 9.21 22.14 -15.31
N PRO A 129 7.90 21.96 -15.57
CA PRO A 129 7.41 21.19 -16.71
C PRO A 129 7.73 21.83 -18.07
N GLU A 130 8.19 23.08 -18.07
CA GLU A 130 8.51 23.87 -19.28
C GLU A 130 10.02 24.05 -19.52
N ILE A 131 10.90 23.58 -18.62
CA ILE A 131 12.37 23.61 -18.77
C ILE A 131 12.92 25.04 -18.96
N ARG A 132 12.60 25.96 -18.04
CA ARG A 132 13.02 27.38 -18.05
C ARG A 132 14.16 27.71 -17.08
N LEU A 133 14.68 26.68 -16.41
CA LEU A 133 15.70 26.65 -15.35
C LEU A 133 16.12 28.03 -14.83
N ASN A 134 17.30 28.60 -15.11
CA ASN A 134 18.54 28.12 -15.75
C ASN A 134 19.56 27.63 -14.70
N SER A 135 19.61 28.30 -13.55
CA SER A 135 20.56 27.93 -12.47
C SER A 135 19.97 28.15 -11.10
N VAL A 136 20.54 27.45 -10.11
CA VAL A 136 20.17 27.62 -8.70
C VAL A 136 21.42 27.83 -7.86
N GLU A 137 21.38 28.85 -7.01
CA GLU A 137 22.42 29.22 -6.06
C GLU A 137 21.98 28.81 -4.65
N TYR A 138 22.78 28.01 -3.96
CA TYR A 138 22.52 27.53 -2.60
C TYR A 138 23.58 28.07 -1.64
N LYS A 139 23.12 28.72 -0.56
CA LYS A 139 23.95 29.26 0.52
C LYS A 139 23.54 28.63 1.84
N LEU A 140 24.50 27.99 2.53
CA LEU A 140 24.32 27.37 3.83
C LEU A 140 24.76 28.33 4.93
N TYR A 141 23.91 28.53 5.92
CA TYR A 141 24.19 29.37 7.08
C TYR A 141 24.25 28.54 8.35
N LYS A 142 25.15 28.93 9.25
CA LYS A 142 25.16 28.51 10.65
C LYS A 142 24.57 29.61 11.51
N GLU A 143 23.52 29.29 12.26
CA GLU A 143 22.86 30.22 13.19
C GLU A 143 23.79 30.49 14.38
N THR A 144 24.11 31.76 14.66
CA THR A 144 24.94 32.15 15.81
C THR A 144 24.38 33.38 16.53
N ALA A 145 24.64 33.48 17.84
CA ALA A 145 24.15 34.57 18.69
C ALA A 145 24.69 35.98 18.32
N SER A 146 25.62 36.07 17.37
CA SER A 146 26.24 37.31 16.87
C SER A 146 25.85 37.66 15.42
N GLY A 147 24.97 36.87 14.80
CA GLY A 147 24.59 36.98 13.38
C GLY A 147 24.86 35.68 12.61
N ASP A 148 24.09 35.44 11.55
CA ASP A 148 24.20 34.23 10.73
C ASP A 148 25.48 34.26 9.89
N ASN A 149 26.31 33.21 10.01
CA ASN A 149 27.52 33.08 9.22
C ASN A 149 27.26 32.17 8.02
N GLU A 150 27.52 32.67 6.81
CA GLU A 150 27.57 31.85 5.60
C GLU A 150 28.78 30.91 5.71
N ILE A 151 28.54 29.60 5.67
CA ILE A 151 29.58 28.57 5.80
C ILE A 151 29.85 27.83 4.49
N LEU A 152 28.94 27.93 3.52
CA LEU A 152 29.11 27.31 2.21
C LEU A 152 28.22 27.95 1.15
N HIS A 153 28.71 28.06 -0.07
CA HIS A 153 27.99 28.62 -1.21
C HIS A 153 28.34 27.83 -2.46
N ILE A 154 27.32 27.29 -3.15
CA ILE A 154 27.45 26.54 -4.41
C ILE A 154 26.40 27.05 -5.41
N SER A 155 26.76 27.13 -6.69
CA SER A 155 25.86 27.42 -7.81
C SER A 155 25.87 26.25 -8.79
N LEU A 156 24.70 25.81 -9.26
CA LEU A 156 24.51 24.63 -10.11
C LEU A 156 23.60 24.92 -11.33
N PRO A 157 23.82 24.23 -12.46
CA PRO A 157 22.93 24.27 -13.63
C PRO A 157 21.64 23.44 -13.41
N GLU A 158 20.65 23.65 -14.28
CA GLU A 158 19.28 23.11 -14.25
C GLU A 158 19.09 21.64 -13.81
N SER A 159 20.04 20.76 -14.13
CA SER A 159 19.84 19.31 -14.15
C SER A 159 20.35 18.55 -12.91
N MET A 160 20.68 19.24 -11.81
CA MET A 160 21.28 18.63 -10.62
C MET A 160 20.40 18.75 -9.36
N PHE A 161 19.70 17.67 -9.02
CA PHE A 161 18.69 17.63 -7.94
C PHE A 161 19.23 17.32 -6.52
N ARG A 162 20.53 17.07 -6.35
CA ARG A 162 21.13 16.74 -5.04
C ARG A 162 22.50 17.38 -4.87
N ILE A 163 22.77 17.87 -3.67
CA ILE A 163 24.07 18.45 -3.29
C ILE A 163 24.53 17.83 -1.97
N ASP A 164 25.60 17.04 -2.03
CA ASP A 164 26.24 16.48 -0.85
C ASP A 164 27.32 17.41 -0.32
N PHE A 165 27.30 17.72 0.99
CA PHE A 165 28.24 18.65 1.62
C PHE A 165 28.98 18.01 2.81
N ASN A 166 30.28 18.31 2.95
CA ASN A 166 31.15 17.68 3.95
C ASN A 166 31.66 18.70 4.97
N PHE A 167 31.09 18.69 6.20
CA PHE A 167 31.65 19.40 7.35
C PHE A 167 31.30 18.69 8.67
N ARG A 168 32.05 18.97 9.74
CA ARG A 168 31.93 18.31 11.05
C ARG A 168 31.78 19.33 12.17
N GLU A 169 30.59 19.91 12.33
CA GLU A 169 30.32 20.88 13.39
C GLU A 169 28.98 20.65 14.09
N HIS A 170 28.97 20.84 15.42
CA HIS A 170 27.76 20.97 16.22
C HIS A 170 27.15 22.38 16.02
N GLY A 171 25.82 22.45 15.94
CA GLY A 171 25.07 23.70 15.81
C GLY A 171 23.76 23.54 15.04
N THR A 172 23.13 24.68 14.76
CA THR A 172 21.90 24.77 13.95
C THR A 172 22.21 25.42 12.60
N PHE A 173 21.65 24.84 11.53
CA PHE A 173 21.97 25.19 10.14
C PHE A 173 20.70 25.30 9.28
N TYR A 174 20.74 26.14 8.25
CA TYR A 174 19.67 26.27 7.24
C TYR A 174 20.24 26.71 5.88
N PHE A 175 19.56 26.37 4.79
CA PHE A 175 19.88 26.86 3.45
C PHE A 175 19.01 28.06 3.06
N ILE A 176 19.57 28.92 2.21
CA ILE A 176 18.86 29.83 1.32
C ILE A 176 19.15 29.37 -0.11
N ALA A 177 18.11 29.13 -0.89
CA ALA A 177 18.18 28.83 -2.32
C ALA A 177 17.67 30.03 -3.13
N THR A 178 18.43 30.47 -4.13
CA THR A 178 18.03 31.50 -5.11
C THR A 178 17.95 30.86 -6.48
N TYR A 179 16.76 30.86 -7.08
CA TYR A 179 16.48 30.32 -8.41
C TYR A 179 16.56 31.44 -9.44
N TYR A 180 17.23 31.22 -10.57
CA TYR A 180 17.46 32.22 -11.63
C TYR A 180 16.95 31.70 -12.97
N TYR A 181 15.95 32.38 -13.54
CA TYR A 181 15.29 31.99 -14.80
C TYR A 181 15.81 32.78 -15.99
N ASP A 182 16.00 32.11 -17.12
CA ASP A 182 16.36 32.75 -18.38
C ASP A 182 15.10 33.20 -19.14
N GLY A 183 15.10 34.45 -19.57
CA GLY A 183 14.36 34.87 -20.77
C GLY A 183 15.37 35.16 -21.88
N ALA A 184 14.99 35.00 -23.14
CA ALA A 184 15.87 34.90 -24.31
C ALA A 184 17.05 35.90 -24.37
N ASN A 185 18.17 35.54 -23.70
CA ASN A 185 19.49 36.18 -23.58
C ASN A 185 19.81 37.07 -22.35
N GLU A 186 18.95 37.27 -21.33
CA GLU A 186 19.36 37.81 -20.01
C GLU A 186 18.50 37.25 -18.85
N VAL A 187 19.06 37.17 -17.63
CA VAL A 187 18.36 36.68 -16.43
C VAL A 187 17.35 37.73 -15.95
N ILE A 188 16.05 37.43 -16.06
CA ILE A 188 14.98 38.44 -15.87
C ILE A 188 14.44 38.45 -14.43
N GLN A 189 14.46 37.31 -13.73
CA GLN A 189 13.81 37.18 -12.44
C GLN A 189 14.55 36.19 -11.52
N SER A 190 14.49 36.43 -10.20
CA SER A 190 14.95 35.48 -9.20
C SER A 190 13.95 35.36 -8.06
N ASN A 191 13.90 34.18 -7.44
CA ASN A 191 13.10 33.89 -6.26
C ASN A 191 14.00 33.28 -5.17
N THR A 192 13.81 33.65 -3.91
CA THR A 192 14.69 33.25 -2.80
C THR A 192 13.89 32.58 -1.70
N ILE A 193 14.26 31.35 -1.35
CA ILE A 193 13.53 30.48 -0.41
C ILE A 193 14.47 29.99 0.69
N LYS A 194 14.05 30.10 1.96
CA LYS A 194 14.77 29.57 3.13
C LYS A 194 14.19 28.21 3.54
N SER A 195 15.07 27.24 3.85
CA SER A 195 14.69 25.91 4.33
C SER A 195 14.24 25.88 5.80
N ASN A 196 13.81 24.70 6.26
CA ASN A 196 13.77 24.37 7.68
C ASN A 196 15.18 24.45 8.33
N ASN A 197 15.23 24.69 9.64
CA ASN A 197 16.46 24.60 10.43
C ASN A 197 16.72 23.14 10.86
N ILE A 198 17.98 22.70 10.83
CA ILE A 198 18.44 21.43 11.43
C ILE A 198 19.45 21.68 12.54
N THR A 199 19.29 20.99 13.66
CA THR A 199 20.30 20.89 14.73
C THR A 199 21.10 19.59 14.58
N VAL A 200 22.42 19.67 14.51
CA VAL A 200 23.33 18.52 14.38
C VAL A 200 23.93 18.16 15.74
N GLN A 201 23.70 16.94 16.22
CA GLN A 201 24.27 16.39 17.45
C GLN A 201 25.11 15.13 17.17
N LEU A 202 26.31 15.09 17.77
CA LEU A 202 27.24 13.95 17.71
C LEU A 202 26.93 12.99 18.88
N VAL A 203 26.82 11.68 18.60
CA VAL A 203 26.51 10.65 19.61
C VAL A 203 27.50 9.48 19.48
N ASP A 204 28.11 9.05 20.59
CA ASP A 204 29.07 7.94 20.61
C ASP A 204 28.38 6.60 20.99
N LYS A 205 28.60 5.56 20.18
CA LYS A 205 28.04 4.20 20.35
C LYS A 205 28.86 3.37 21.35
N GLU A 206 28.53 3.39 22.65
CA GLU A 206 29.26 2.61 23.68
C GLU A 206 28.38 2.00 24.81
N ILE A 207 27.09 1.71 24.55
CA ILE A 207 26.18 1.05 25.52
C ILE A 207 25.50 -0.17 24.86
N PRO A 208 25.49 -1.37 25.49
CA PRO A 208 24.93 -2.59 24.89
C PRO A 208 23.39 -2.58 24.84
N THR A 209 22.83 -3.29 23.87
CA THR A 209 21.37 -3.26 23.59
C THR A 209 20.65 -4.53 24.05
N VAL A 210 19.90 -4.45 25.16
CA VAL A 210 19.15 -5.60 25.71
C VAL A 210 17.76 -5.69 25.10
N CYS A 211 17.40 -6.83 24.49
CA CYS A 211 16.24 -6.90 23.60
C CYS A 211 14.90 -7.27 24.27
N CYS A 212 14.89 -7.95 25.42
CA CYS A 212 13.64 -8.29 26.12
C CYS A 212 13.86 -8.72 27.58
N ALA A 213 12.81 -8.55 28.40
CA ALA A 213 12.68 -9.13 29.73
C ALA A 213 11.24 -9.65 29.90
N ALA A 214 11.04 -10.97 29.80
CA ALA A 214 9.72 -11.60 29.87
C ALA A 214 9.54 -12.40 31.17
N LEU A 215 8.31 -12.45 31.66
CA LEU A 215 7.87 -13.30 32.79
C LEU A 215 6.83 -14.28 32.25
N THR A 216 6.78 -15.52 32.75
CA THR A 216 5.78 -16.53 32.34
C THR A 216 5.35 -17.37 33.55
N ALA A 217 4.05 -17.70 33.63
CA ALA A 217 3.50 -18.64 34.61
C ALA A 217 3.10 -19.97 33.94
N PHE A 218 3.22 -21.08 34.67
CA PHE A 218 2.79 -22.40 34.21
C PHE A 218 1.64 -22.93 35.07
N GLU A 219 0.58 -23.40 34.40
CA GLU A 219 -0.53 -24.08 35.08
C GLU A 219 -0.05 -25.38 35.76
N ASN A 220 -0.68 -25.74 36.87
CA ASN A 220 -0.38 -26.92 37.71
C ASN A 220 0.94 -26.94 38.52
N THR A 221 1.73 -25.85 38.56
CA THR A 221 2.86 -25.76 39.52
C THR A 221 2.71 -24.55 40.46
N PRO A 222 2.35 -24.74 41.76
CA PRO A 222 2.13 -23.62 42.70
C PRO A 222 3.37 -22.79 43.07
N LYS A 223 4.51 -22.96 42.38
CA LYS A 223 5.86 -22.52 42.81
C LYS A 223 6.82 -22.22 41.63
N GLY A 224 6.31 -21.71 40.50
CA GLY A 224 7.16 -21.46 39.33
C GLY A 224 6.70 -20.31 38.44
N LEU A 225 7.48 -19.22 38.43
CA LEU A 225 7.49 -18.23 37.34
C LEU A 225 8.86 -18.27 36.65
N LEU A 226 8.88 -18.27 35.32
CA LEU A 226 10.09 -18.31 34.50
C LEU A 226 10.41 -16.94 33.88
N THR A 227 11.69 -16.66 33.67
CA THR A 227 12.16 -15.48 32.91
C THR A 227 13.26 -15.83 31.91
N LYS A 228 13.48 -14.94 30.93
CA LYS A 228 14.55 -14.97 29.94
C LYS A 228 14.95 -13.54 29.55
N ILE A 229 16.24 -13.34 29.32
CA ILE A 229 16.84 -12.14 28.74
C ILE A 229 17.64 -12.52 27.49
N THR A 230 17.77 -11.58 26.55
CA THR A 230 18.59 -11.75 25.35
C THR A 230 19.55 -10.58 25.21
N ASP A 231 20.84 -10.89 25.25
CA ASP A 231 21.96 -9.98 25.01
C ASP A 231 22.50 -10.23 23.60
N LYS A 232 22.45 -9.23 22.72
CA LYS A 232 22.97 -9.34 21.34
C LYS A 232 24.49 -9.20 21.28
N ASP A 233 25.09 -8.51 22.24
CA ASP A 233 26.49 -8.10 22.21
C ASP A 233 27.38 -8.99 23.09
N SER A 234 26.79 -9.93 23.86
CA SER A 234 27.45 -10.82 24.82
C SER A 234 28.28 -10.08 25.88
N ALA A 235 27.84 -8.88 26.25
CA ALA A 235 28.51 -7.96 27.16
C ALA A 235 28.04 -8.06 28.62
N ILE A 236 26.89 -8.69 28.87
CA ILE A 236 26.30 -8.86 30.21
C ILE A 236 27.02 -9.98 30.97
N THR A 237 27.53 -9.65 32.15
CA THR A 237 28.37 -10.52 32.98
C THR A 237 27.66 -11.02 34.24
N GLU A 238 26.63 -10.33 34.70
CA GLU A 238 25.78 -10.73 35.84
C GLU A 238 24.38 -10.14 35.66
N VAL A 239 23.36 -10.90 36.08
CA VAL A 239 21.96 -10.47 36.07
C VAL A 239 21.34 -10.69 37.44
N ILE A 240 20.83 -9.61 38.04
CA ILE A 240 20.13 -9.65 39.33
C ILE A 240 18.63 -9.47 39.09
N TYR A 241 17.90 -10.57 39.13
CA TYR A 241 16.45 -10.60 39.04
C TYR A 241 15.82 -10.37 40.42
N THR A 242 14.86 -9.45 40.54
CA THR A 242 14.09 -9.20 41.78
C THR A 242 12.60 -9.20 41.48
N LEU A 243 11.91 -10.27 41.86
CA LEU A 243 10.46 -10.37 41.79
C LEU A 243 9.81 -9.45 42.82
N LYS A 244 8.76 -8.75 42.40
CA LYS A 244 7.99 -7.81 43.21
C LYS A 244 6.50 -8.02 43.02
N ASN A 245 5.72 -7.69 44.06
CA ASN A 245 4.28 -7.51 43.91
C ASN A 245 3.94 -6.11 43.35
N THR A 246 2.69 -5.86 42.96
CA THR A 246 2.22 -4.54 42.49
C THR A 246 2.41 -3.39 43.47
N ASN A 247 2.65 -3.67 44.76
CA ASN A 247 2.99 -2.67 45.77
C ASN A 247 4.52 -2.41 45.83
N ASN A 248 5.27 -2.79 44.79
CA ASN A 248 6.72 -2.64 44.64
C ASN A 248 7.55 -3.32 45.77
N THR A 249 6.93 -4.25 46.52
CA THR A 249 7.59 -4.99 47.60
C THR A 249 8.33 -6.19 47.02
N SER A 250 9.64 -6.30 47.30
CA SER A 250 10.46 -7.43 46.87
C SER A 250 10.03 -8.73 47.57
N ILE A 251 9.81 -9.77 46.77
CA ILE A 251 9.34 -11.09 47.18
C ILE A 251 10.49 -12.11 47.15
N GLU A 252 11.30 -12.06 46.10
CA GLU A 252 12.43 -12.96 45.89
C GLU A 252 13.46 -12.29 44.98
N THR A 253 14.74 -12.47 45.27
CA THR A 253 15.86 -11.98 44.45
C THR A 253 16.76 -13.17 44.09
N ILE A 254 17.12 -13.28 42.82
CA ILE A 254 17.97 -14.34 42.27
C ILE A 254 19.07 -13.68 41.45
N ILE A 255 20.32 -14.07 41.71
CA ILE A 255 21.50 -13.64 40.94
C ILE A 255 21.85 -14.76 39.98
N ASN A 256 22.06 -14.43 38.71
CA ASN A 256 22.43 -15.36 37.66
C ASN A 256 23.63 -14.80 36.88
N ASN A 257 24.68 -15.59 36.70
CA ASN A 257 25.90 -15.20 36.01
C ASN A 257 25.86 -15.49 34.50
N ASN A 258 24.75 -16.05 34.01
CA ASN A 258 24.50 -16.29 32.59
C ASN A 258 23.17 -15.61 32.20
N PRO A 259 23.17 -14.54 31.38
CA PRO A 259 21.95 -13.81 31.02
C PRO A 259 20.95 -14.66 30.20
N PHE A 260 21.41 -15.73 29.56
CA PHE A 260 20.60 -16.60 28.72
C PHE A 260 19.90 -17.73 29.48
N ASP A 261 20.31 -18.02 30.72
CA ASP A 261 19.75 -19.11 31.52
C ASP A 261 18.38 -18.75 32.10
N HIS A 262 17.46 -19.71 32.04
CA HIS A 262 16.12 -19.59 32.61
C HIS A 262 16.16 -19.58 34.14
N VAL A 263 15.59 -18.54 34.73
CA VAL A 263 15.48 -18.39 36.19
C VAL A 263 14.05 -18.66 36.66
N GLN A 264 13.90 -19.48 37.70
CA GLN A 264 12.61 -19.82 38.32
C GLN A 264 12.46 -19.15 39.70
N PHE A 265 11.40 -18.38 39.88
CA PHE A 265 10.98 -17.90 41.21
C PHE A 265 10.14 -18.95 41.95
N THR A 266 10.40 -19.11 43.25
CA THR A 266 9.85 -20.17 44.12
C THR A 266 8.92 -19.65 45.22
N LYS A 267 8.96 -18.36 45.55
CA LYS A 267 8.21 -17.72 46.65
C LYS A 267 6.92 -17.01 46.19
N VAL A 268 6.30 -17.53 45.13
CA VAL A 268 5.07 -16.99 44.55
C VAL A 268 3.82 -17.56 45.22
N ASN A 269 2.80 -16.72 45.38
CA ASN A 269 1.45 -17.10 45.82
C ASN A 269 0.43 -16.55 44.79
N GLU A 270 -0.86 -16.64 45.08
CA GLU A 270 -1.88 -15.88 44.36
C GLU A 270 -1.64 -14.37 44.48
N GLY A 271 -1.70 -13.65 43.35
CA GLY A 271 -1.44 -12.21 43.30
C GLY A 271 -0.85 -11.74 41.96
N ASN A 272 -0.61 -10.43 41.87
CA ASN A 272 -0.04 -9.78 40.70
C ASN A 272 1.45 -9.46 40.94
N TYR A 273 2.30 -9.87 40.01
CA TYR A 273 3.76 -9.75 40.12
C TYR A 273 4.40 -9.19 38.86
N PHE A 274 5.55 -8.54 39.03
CA PHE A 274 6.50 -8.19 37.98
C PHE A 274 7.92 -8.42 38.52
N PHE A 275 8.96 -8.37 37.70
CA PHE A 275 10.34 -8.29 38.20
C PHE A 275 11.07 -7.05 37.71
N ASN A 276 11.99 -6.56 38.55
CA ASN A 276 13.09 -5.74 38.09
C ASN A 276 14.28 -6.64 37.77
N CYS A 277 15.04 -6.29 36.75
CA CYS A 277 16.28 -6.95 36.40
C CYS A 277 17.39 -5.92 36.31
N ASN A 278 18.46 -6.10 37.08
CA ASN A 278 19.66 -5.30 36.95
C ASN A 278 20.75 -6.10 36.24
N CYS A 279 21.04 -5.75 34.98
CA CYS A 279 22.09 -6.37 34.17
C CYS A 279 23.40 -5.59 34.35
N LYS A 280 24.44 -6.24 34.88
CA LYS A 280 25.81 -5.70 34.87
C LYS A 280 26.48 -6.07 33.56
N TYR A 281 27.18 -5.12 32.96
CA TYR A 281 27.95 -5.35 31.74
C TYR A 281 29.42 -4.96 31.90
N ASN A 282 30.28 -5.55 31.08
CA ASN A 282 31.69 -5.19 30.98
C ASN A 282 32.12 -5.17 29.51
N ILE A 283 32.52 -4.00 29.01
CA ILE A 283 33.01 -3.82 27.64
C ILE A 283 34.37 -3.12 27.71
N GLY A 284 35.43 -3.85 27.39
CA GLY A 284 36.80 -3.37 27.44
C GLY A 284 37.23 -2.95 28.85
N SER A 285 37.23 -1.65 29.12
CA SER A 285 37.59 -1.04 30.42
C SER A 285 36.40 -0.42 31.16
N ARG A 286 35.19 -0.46 30.60
CA ARG A 286 33.98 0.12 31.21
C ARG A 286 33.07 -0.95 31.79
N THR A 287 32.62 -0.70 33.01
CA THR A 287 31.58 -1.46 33.69
C THR A 287 30.37 -0.57 33.98
N GLY A 288 29.17 -1.13 33.95
CA GLY A 288 27.93 -0.40 34.18
C GLY A 288 26.75 -1.32 34.47
N GLU A 289 25.59 -0.71 34.73
CA GLU A 289 24.37 -1.39 35.15
C GLU A 289 23.17 -0.90 34.30
N ILE A 290 22.33 -1.83 33.82
CA ILE A 290 21.11 -1.56 33.05
C ILE A 290 19.92 -2.14 33.82
N LEU A 291 18.98 -1.27 34.22
CA LEU A 291 17.76 -1.67 34.92
C LEU A 291 16.59 -1.85 33.95
N LEU A 292 16.01 -3.05 33.95
CA LEU A 292 14.87 -3.46 33.13
C LEU A 292 13.67 -3.87 33.99
N ASN A 293 12.47 -3.80 33.42
CA ASN A 293 11.21 -4.16 34.07
C ASN A 293 10.43 -5.14 33.20
N SER A 294 9.80 -6.14 33.81
CA SER A 294 8.91 -7.06 33.10
C SER A 294 7.48 -6.53 33.02
N ASN A 295 6.70 -7.16 32.13
CA ASN A 295 5.24 -7.13 32.17
C ASN A 295 4.72 -7.61 33.54
N ILE A 296 3.51 -7.18 33.93
CA ILE A 296 2.80 -7.68 35.12
C ILE A 296 2.07 -8.99 34.76
N ILE A 297 2.12 -9.98 35.65
CA ILE A 297 1.39 -11.26 35.53
C ILE A 297 0.57 -11.54 36.78
N SER A 298 -0.66 -12.01 36.56
CA SER A 298 -1.60 -12.48 37.58
C SER A 298 -1.48 -13.99 37.78
N ILE A 299 -1.09 -14.42 38.97
CA ILE A 299 -1.24 -15.80 39.44
C ILE A 299 -2.58 -15.88 40.18
N LYS A 300 -3.46 -16.81 39.78
CA LYS A 300 -4.67 -17.16 40.52
C LYS A 300 -4.43 -18.40 41.38
N GLY A 301 -5.05 -18.44 42.55
CA GLY A 301 -4.96 -19.57 43.47
C GLY A 301 -5.72 -20.77 42.92
N ASN A 302 -5.26 -21.97 43.28
CA ASN A 302 -6.00 -23.19 42.97
C ASN A 302 -7.21 -23.28 43.91
N THR A 303 -8.31 -22.61 43.54
CA THR A 303 -9.62 -22.91 44.12
C THR A 303 -9.96 -24.34 43.73
N THR A 304 -9.97 -25.24 44.71
CA THR A 304 -10.58 -26.56 44.55
C THR A 304 -12.09 -26.38 44.42
N GLU A 305 -12.55 -26.07 43.20
CA GLU A 305 -13.83 -26.60 42.76
C GLU A 305 -13.76 -28.13 42.90
N PRO A 306 -14.84 -28.79 43.36
CA PRO A 306 -14.87 -30.24 43.40
C PRO A 306 -14.70 -30.76 41.96
N GLU A 307 -13.86 -31.80 41.78
CA GLU A 307 -13.82 -32.48 40.48
C GLU A 307 -15.25 -32.83 40.05
N PRO A 308 -15.63 -32.55 38.79
CA PRO A 308 -16.83 -33.15 38.23
C PRO A 308 -16.64 -34.66 38.28
N GLY A 309 -17.37 -35.33 39.17
CA GLY A 309 -17.47 -36.79 39.14
C GLY A 309 -17.93 -37.23 37.75
N PRO A 310 -17.66 -38.49 37.34
CA PRO A 310 -17.90 -38.96 35.98
C PRO A 310 -19.39 -38.87 35.64
N ASN A 311 -19.76 -37.78 34.97
CA ASN A 311 -21.10 -37.46 34.50
C ASN A 311 -21.08 -37.57 32.96
N PRO A 312 -22.18 -38.01 32.33
CA PRO A 312 -22.12 -38.49 30.97
C PRO A 312 -21.84 -37.37 29.95
N ASP A 313 -21.23 -37.81 28.84
CA ASP A 313 -21.02 -37.12 27.57
C ASP A 313 -21.99 -35.94 27.34
N PRO A 314 -21.51 -34.69 27.20
CA PRO A 314 -22.39 -33.56 26.95
C PRO A 314 -23.06 -33.74 25.59
N THR A 315 -24.35 -34.08 25.61
CA THR A 315 -25.20 -33.96 24.42
C THR A 315 -25.05 -32.56 23.86
N PRO A 316 -24.69 -32.38 22.57
CA PRO A 316 -24.46 -31.06 22.01
C PRO A 316 -25.67 -30.15 22.24
N ASP A 317 -25.42 -28.92 22.67
CA ASP A 317 -26.43 -27.87 22.62
C ASP A 317 -26.81 -27.67 21.14
N PRO A 318 -28.07 -27.91 20.73
CA PRO A 318 -28.46 -27.80 19.33
C PRO A 318 -28.47 -26.36 18.80
N ASN A 319 -28.30 -25.34 19.66
CA ASN A 319 -28.25 -23.93 19.26
C ASN A 319 -27.05 -23.19 19.90
N PRO A 320 -25.85 -23.25 19.29
CA PRO A 320 -24.76 -22.36 19.69
C PRO A 320 -25.20 -20.89 19.53
N THR A 321 -24.96 -20.07 20.55
CA THR A 321 -25.18 -18.62 20.48
C THR A 321 -24.43 -18.04 19.27
N PRO A 322 -25.07 -17.24 18.39
CA PRO A 322 -24.40 -16.70 17.21
C PRO A 322 -23.14 -15.92 17.57
N SER A 323 -22.04 -16.10 16.81
CA SER A 323 -20.88 -15.22 16.95
C SER A 323 -21.27 -13.77 16.66
N LYS A 324 -20.53 -12.78 17.17
CA LYS A 324 -20.81 -11.38 16.84
C LYS A 324 -20.58 -11.15 15.34
N LYS A 325 -21.42 -10.34 14.68
CA LYS A 325 -21.18 -9.93 13.28
C LYS A 325 -19.76 -9.37 13.18
N TRP A 326 -19.04 -9.81 12.14
CA TRP A 326 -17.68 -9.37 11.88
C TRP A 326 -17.60 -7.83 11.76
N PRO A 327 -16.57 -7.19 12.33
CA PRO A 327 -16.32 -5.77 12.12
C PRO A 327 -16.07 -5.46 10.63
N ARG A 328 -16.32 -4.20 10.25
CA ARG A 328 -15.89 -3.61 8.98
C ARG A 328 -14.56 -2.88 9.19
N GLY A 329 -13.76 -2.74 8.14
CA GLY A 329 -12.41 -2.17 8.26
C GLY A 329 -11.49 -3.11 9.03
N ILE A 330 -11.51 -4.41 8.68
CA ILE A 330 -10.74 -5.45 9.38
C ILE A 330 -9.67 -6.05 8.46
N PHE A 331 -8.50 -6.32 9.03
CA PHE A 331 -7.45 -7.15 8.46
C PHE A 331 -7.62 -8.60 8.88
N ALA A 332 -7.75 -9.49 7.89
CA ALA A 332 -7.93 -10.93 8.05
C ALA A 332 -7.16 -11.70 6.95
N PRO A 333 -5.89 -12.12 7.18
CA PRO A 333 -5.10 -12.77 6.15
C PRO A 333 -5.63 -14.17 5.81
N PHE A 334 -5.28 -14.68 4.63
CA PHE A 334 -5.56 -16.06 4.27
C PHE A 334 -4.60 -17.03 4.97
N VAL A 335 -5.12 -18.20 5.33
CA VAL A 335 -4.38 -19.34 5.87
C VAL A 335 -4.72 -20.56 5.01
N ASP A 336 -3.71 -21.27 4.54
CA ASP A 336 -3.87 -22.58 3.90
C ASP A 336 -4.18 -23.61 5.01
N ALA A 337 -5.46 -23.94 5.13
CA ALA A 337 -6.02 -24.89 6.08
C ALA A 337 -5.91 -26.35 5.61
N ALA A 338 -5.45 -26.60 4.37
CA ALA A 338 -5.17 -27.94 3.86
C ALA A 338 -3.74 -28.43 4.21
N ARG A 339 -2.90 -27.60 4.83
CA ARG A 339 -1.59 -27.98 5.38
C ARG A 339 -1.74 -29.03 6.48
N ASP A 340 -1.45 -30.30 6.20
CA ASP A 340 -1.54 -31.38 7.20
C ASP A 340 -0.21 -31.69 7.90
N ASP A 341 0.93 -31.20 7.41
CA ASP A 341 2.22 -31.39 8.06
C ASP A 341 2.37 -30.52 9.33
N VAL A 342 3.05 -31.06 10.34
CA VAL A 342 3.14 -30.42 11.67
C VAL A 342 3.96 -29.13 11.69
N ASN A 343 4.73 -28.84 10.63
CA ASN A 343 5.64 -27.70 10.59
C ASN A 343 5.08 -26.51 9.79
N SER A 344 4.19 -26.73 8.81
CA SER A 344 3.51 -25.67 8.05
C SER A 344 2.06 -25.41 8.49
N LYS A 345 1.54 -26.14 9.48
CA LYS A 345 0.28 -25.81 10.18
C LYS A 345 0.38 -24.45 10.88
N PHE A 346 -0.53 -23.55 10.53
CA PHE A 346 -0.63 -22.23 11.14
C PHE A 346 -1.52 -22.26 12.39
N ALA A 347 -0.92 -22.09 13.57
CA ALA A 347 -1.63 -22.06 14.86
C ALA A 347 -2.34 -20.71 15.08
N LEU A 348 -3.57 -20.57 14.60
CA LEU A 348 -4.41 -19.36 14.63
C LEU A 348 -4.41 -18.67 16.00
N ALA A 349 -4.76 -19.38 17.08
CA ALA A 349 -4.91 -18.75 18.38
C ALA A 349 -3.57 -18.32 19.00
N ASP A 350 -2.47 -19.02 18.71
CA ASP A 350 -1.16 -18.67 19.26
C ASP A 350 -0.46 -17.58 18.42
N LYS A 351 -0.64 -17.57 17.10
CA LYS A 351 -0.23 -16.46 16.22
C LYS A 351 -1.05 -15.20 16.52
N SER A 352 -2.34 -15.34 16.86
CA SER A 352 -3.20 -14.25 17.32
C SER A 352 -2.66 -13.56 18.59
N LYS A 353 -2.19 -14.32 19.59
CA LYS A 353 -1.55 -13.76 20.81
C LYS A 353 -0.30 -12.94 20.53
N ILE A 354 0.47 -13.30 19.50
CA ILE A 354 1.76 -12.68 19.17
C ILE A 354 1.59 -11.45 18.28
N THR A 355 0.60 -11.46 17.38
CA THR A 355 0.40 -10.40 16.37
C THR A 355 -0.74 -9.45 16.67
N GLY A 356 -1.72 -9.83 17.50
CA GLY A 356 -2.95 -9.07 17.71
C GLY A 356 -3.96 -9.18 16.56
N VAL A 357 -3.75 -10.08 15.59
CA VAL A 357 -4.73 -10.41 14.55
C VAL A 357 -5.73 -11.41 15.11
N GLN A 358 -7.03 -11.16 14.94
CA GLN A 358 -8.10 -11.99 15.53
C GLN A 358 -9.02 -12.64 14.48
N PHE A 359 -8.87 -12.29 13.21
CA PHE A 359 -9.74 -12.74 12.14
C PHE A 359 -8.89 -13.34 11.02
N TYR A 360 -9.35 -14.45 10.42
CA TYR A 360 -8.62 -15.18 9.38
C TYR A 360 -9.58 -15.73 8.32
N ASN A 361 -9.12 -15.77 7.07
CA ASN A 361 -9.80 -16.48 5.98
C ASN A 361 -9.12 -17.85 5.79
N LEU A 362 -9.88 -18.94 5.90
CA LEU A 362 -9.36 -20.31 5.79
C LEU A 362 -9.62 -20.87 4.39
N GLY A 363 -8.55 -21.07 3.62
CA GLY A 363 -8.59 -21.61 2.26
C GLY A 363 -8.12 -23.08 2.22
N PHE A 364 -8.69 -23.97 1.42
CA PHE A 364 -9.92 -23.83 0.63
C PHE A 364 -10.75 -25.12 0.66
N ILE A 365 -12.07 -24.95 0.64
CA ILE A 365 -13.02 -26.05 0.47
C ILE A 365 -13.31 -26.26 -1.01
N THR A 366 -13.01 -27.46 -1.49
CA THR A 366 -13.31 -27.92 -2.85
C THR A 366 -13.97 -29.30 -2.80
N ALA A 367 -14.33 -29.87 -3.95
CA ALA A 367 -15.08 -31.12 -4.00
C ALA A 367 -14.16 -32.36 -3.96
N ASP A 368 -14.47 -33.32 -3.09
CA ASP A 368 -13.85 -34.65 -3.12
C ASP A 368 -14.34 -35.50 -4.31
N SER A 369 -13.75 -36.68 -4.47
CA SER A 369 -14.14 -37.66 -5.50
C SER A 369 -15.60 -38.13 -5.42
N ASN A 370 -16.28 -37.90 -4.28
CA ASN A 370 -17.69 -38.20 -4.02
C ASN A 370 -18.58 -36.94 -4.04
N LYS A 371 -18.06 -35.79 -4.47
CA LYS A 371 -18.73 -34.47 -4.51
C LYS A 371 -19.11 -33.90 -3.13
N ASN A 372 -18.40 -34.29 -2.08
CA ASN A 372 -18.51 -33.70 -0.74
C ASN A 372 -17.50 -32.56 -0.56
N PRO A 373 -17.81 -31.56 0.27
CA PRO A 373 -16.84 -30.54 0.66
C PRO A 373 -15.69 -31.14 1.48
N ALA A 374 -14.46 -30.90 1.05
CA ALA A 374 -13.22 -31.29 1.72
C ALA A 374 -12.16 -30.19 1.61
N TRP A 375 -11.23 -30.09 2.57
CA TRP A 375 -10.07 -29.19 2.40
C TRP A 375 -9.22 -29.72 1.24
N ALA A 376 -8.96 -28.86 0.25
CA ALA A 376 -8.28 -29.18 -1.00
C ALA A 376 -8.80 -30.47 -1.69
N GLY A 377 -10.10 -30.79 -1.56
CA GLY A 377 -10.75 -31.94 -2.19
C GLY A 377 -10.31 -33.31 -1.68
N ASN A 378 -9.40 -33.37 -0.69
CA ASN A 378 -8.74 -34.60 -0.28
C ASN A 378 -8.76 -34.85 1.23
N ILE A 379 -8.86 -33.80 2.05
CA ILE A 379 -8.86 -33.90 3.51
C ILE A 379 -10.29 -33.73 4.02
N ASN A 380 -10.89 -34.85 4.44
CA ASN A 380 -12.26 -34.91 4.94
C ASN A 380 -12.45 -34.01 6.17
N LEU A 381 -13.45 -33.13 6.12
CA LEU A 381 -13.81 -32.23 7.22
C LEU A 381 -14.28 -33.04 8.44
N PRO A 382 -14.00 -32.58 9.66
CA PRO A 382 -14.40 -33.29 10.86
C PRO A 382 -15.87 -32.98 11.17
N GLY A 383 -16.57 -33.98 11.69
CA GLY A 383 -17.37 -33.76 12.89
C GLY A 383 -16.59 -34.31 14.08
N ASN A 384 -16.04 -33.44 14.93
CA ASN A 384 -15.40 -33.69 16.24
C ASN A 384 -14.41 -34.87 16.43
N LYS A 385 -14.03 -35.61 15.37
CA LYS A 385 -13.11 -36.76 15.43
C LYS A 385 -12.30 -36.85 14.13
N GLY A 386 -10.98 -36.67 14.19
CA GLY A 386 -10.07 -36.80 13.04
C GLY A 386 -8.93 -35.77 13.03
N THR A 387 -8.13 -35.75 11.96
CA THR A 387 -6.99 -34.85 11.74
C THR A 387 -7.34 -33.37 11.91
N ASN A 388 -8.56 -32.98 11.50
CA ASN A 388 -9.07 -31.62 11.62
C ASN A 388 -9.62 -31.25 13.03
N ALA A 389 -9.62 -32.16 14.00
CA ALA A 389 -10.03 -31.84 15.38
C ALA A 389 -9.13 -30.75 15.98
N GLY A 390 -7.84 -30.72 15.62
CA GLY A 390 -6.92 -29.66 16.04
C GLY A 390 -7.30 -28.28 15.47
N LEU A 391 -7.74 -28.20 14.21
CA LEU A 391 -8.18 -26.94 13.61
C LEU A 391 -9.47 -26.43 14.24
N MET A 392 -10.45 -27.30 14.52
CA MET A 392 -11.67 -26.90 15.23
C MET A 392 -11.35 -26.38 16.64
N GLN A 393 -10.51 -27.08 17.40
CA GLN A 393 -10.06 -26.65 18.73
C GLN A 393 -9.30 -25.31 18.66
N ASP A 394 -8.50 -25.07 17.64
CA ASP A 394 -7.76 -23.82 17.50
C ASP A 394 -8.66 -22.63 17.10
N ILE A 395 -9.69 -22.89 16.30
CA ILE A 395 -10.78 -21.92 16.03
C ILE A 395 -11.59 -21.62 17.30
N GLU A 396 -11.89 -22.63 18.13
CA GLU A 396 -12.55 -22.43 19.43
C GLU A 396 -11.69 -21.60 20.38
N ARG A 397 -10.36 -21.85 20.42
CA ARG A 397 -9.39 -21.02 21.17
C ARG A 397 -9.38 -19.59 20.64
N LEU A 398 -9.31 -19.38 19.32
CA LEU A 398 -9.37 -18.05 18.70
C LEU A 398 -10.68 -17.31 19.06
N ARG A 399 -11.82 -18.01 19.01
CA ARG A 399 -13.14 -17.48 19.39
C ARG A 399 -13.23 -17.12 20.87
N SER A 400 -12.61 -17.90 21.76
CA SER A 400 -12.50 -17.54 23.19
C SER A 400 -11.70 -16.25 23.43
N MET A 401 -10.80 -15.90 22.49
CA MET A 401 -10.03 -14.65 22.51
C MET A 401 -10.76 -13.48 21.81
N GLY A 402 -12.00 -13.67 21.34
CA GLY A 402 -12.81 -12.67 20.65
C GLY A 402 -12.63 -12.62 19.13
N GLY A 403 -11.86 -13.55 18.56
CA GLY A 403 -11.70 -13.70 17.11
C GLY A 403 -12.77 -14.57 16.45
N ASP A 404 -12.67 -14.74 15.13
CA ASP A 404 -13.53 -15.64 14.35
C ASP A 404 -12.85 -16.03 13.01
N VAL A 405 -13.40 -17.01 12.30
CA VAL A 405 -12.90 -17.43 10.98
C VAL A 405 -13.96 -17.38 9.88
N CYS A 406 -13.51 -17.02 8.69
CA CYS A 406 -14.24 -17.19 7.45
C CYS A 406 -13.72 -18.46 6.77
N ILE A 407 -14.58 -19.24 6.11
CA ILE A 407 -14.14 -20.36 5.26
C ILE A 407 -14.38 -19.96 3.81
N SER A 408 -13.33 -20.12 3.00
CA SER A 408 -13.36 -19.86 1.56
C SER A 408 -13.58 -21.14 0.76
N PHE A 409 -14.48 -21.07 -0.22
CA PHE A 409 -14.74 -22.13 -1.20
C PHE A 409 -14.06 -21.79 -2.53
N GLY A 410 -13.34 -22.73 -3.13
CA GLY A 410 -12.70 -22.54 -4.44
C GLY A 410 -11.17 -22.40 -4.37
N GLY A 411 -10.65 -21.27 -4.86
CA GLY A 411 -9.20 -21.00 -4.98
C GLY A 411 -8.52 -21.67 -6.19
N LEU A 412 -7.21 -21.57 -6.31
CA LEU A 412 -6.44 -21.89 -7.52
C LEU A 412 -6.55 -23.35 -8.02
N ASN A 413 -7.02 -24.30 -7.19
CA ASN A 413 -7.12 -25.71 -7.57
C ASN A 413 -8.56 -26.23 -7.43
N GLY A 414 -9.12 -26.75 -8.53
CA GLY A 414 -10.44 -27.38 -8.56
C GLY A 414 -10.43 -28.89 -8.26
N PRO A 415 -11.58 -29.58 -8.42
CA PRO A 415 -12.85 -29.04 -8.90
C PRO A 415 -13.66 -28.37 -7.78
N TYR A 416 -14.36 -27.29 -8.12
CA TYR A 416 -15.26 -26.59 -7.19
C TYR A 416 -16.57 -27.36 -7.01
N LEU A 417 -17.26 -27.11 -5.89
CA LEU A 417 -18.54 -27.76 -5.59
C LEU A 417 -19.61 -27.48 -6.65
N ASN A 418 -19.68 -26.24 -7.16
CA ASN A 418 -20.63 -25.83 -8.19
C ASN A 418 -20.29 -26.37 -9.60
N GLU A 419 -19.05 -26.81 -9.83
CA GLU A 419 -18.65 -27.49 -11.07
C GLU A 419 -19.15 -28.93 -11.12
N VAL A 420 -19.08 -29.67 -10.00
CA VAL A 420 -19.43 -31.10 -9.97
C VAL A 420 -20.84 -31.40 -9.46
N ILE A 421 -21.44 -30.51 -8.66
CA ILE A 421 -22.81 -30.64 -8.17
C ILE A 421 -23.74 -29.85 -9.10
N THR A 422 -24.55 -30.57 -9.88
CA THR A 422 -25.49 -29.98 -10.84
C THR A 422 -26.87 -29.70 -10.24
N ASP A 423 -27.21 -30.31 -9.11
CA ASP A 423 -28.44 -30.01 -8.38
C ASP A 423 -28.23 -28.82 -7.43
N ILE A 424 -29.00 -27.75 -7.65
CA ILE A 424 -28.88 -26.49 -6.91
C ILE A 424 -29.19 -26.67 -5.42
N GLN A 425 -30.09 -27.60 -5.08
CA GLN A 425 -30.57 -27.84 -3.73
C GLN A 425 -29.59 -28.75 -2.95
N ASP A 426 -28.92 -29.70 -3.59
CA ASP A 426 -27.76 -30.39 -2.98
C ASP A 426 -26.59 -29.41 -2.77
N LEU A 427 -26.24 -28.60 -3.77
CA LEU A 427 -25.18 -27.59 -3.66
C LEU A 427 -25.41 -26.62 -2.50
N LYS A 428 -26.64 -26.07 -2.38
CA LYS A 428 -27.09 -25.26 -1.25
C LYS A 428 -26.91 -25.98 0.09
N ASN A 429 -27.28 -27.27 0.15
CA ASN A 429 -27.15 -28.07 1.36
C ASN A 429 -25.69 -28.35 1.75
N LYS A 430 -24.78 -28.52 0.77
CA LYS A 430 -23.33 -28.62 1.07
C LYS A 430 -22.78 -27.32 1.65
N TYR A 431 -23.12 -26.16 1.07
CA TYR A 431 -22.71 -24.87 1.65
C TYR A 431 -23.29 -24.66 3.06
N LYS A 432 -24.57 -24.99 3.27
CA LYS A 432 -25.21 -24.94 4.60
C LYS A 432 -24.54 -25.86 5.62
N SER A 433 -24.12 -27.06 5.23
CA SER A 433 -23.47 -27.99 6.15
C SER A 433 -22.13 -27.45 6.67
N ILE A 434 -21.36 -26.74 5.84
CA ILE A 434 -20.11 -26.08 6.28
C ILE A 434 -20.40 -24.91 7.22
N ILE A 435 -21.35 -24.04 6.84
CA ILE A 435 -21.79 -22.92 7.68
C ILE A 435 -22.26 -23.41 9.06
N ASN A 436 -22.98 -24.53 9.12
CA ASN A 436 -23.44 -25.13 10.37
C ASN A 436 -22.30 -25.79 11.16
N ASN A 437 -21.54 -26.70 10.55
CA ASN A 437 -20.50 -27.49 11.23
C ASN A 437 -19.40 -26.63 11.85
N TRP A 438 -19.07 -25.49 11.25
CA TRP A 438 -18.04 -24.56 11.74
C TRP A 438 -18.62 -23.31 12.44
N ASN A 439 -19.95 -23.25 12.63
CA ASN A 439 -20.68 -22.10 13.20
C ASN A 439 -20.26 -20.74 12.59
N LEU A 440 -20.27 -20.65 11.25
CA LEU A 440 -19.77 -19.47 10.52
C LEU A 440 -20.80 -18.34 10.46
N ASN A 441 -20.32 -17.10 10.56
CA ASN A 441 -21.07 -15.88 10.25
C ASN A 441 -20.47 -15.08 9.08
N ARG A 442 -19.44 -15.62 8.43
CA ARG A 442 -18.90 -15.17 7.13
C ARG A 442 -18.44 -16.38 6.33
N VAL A 443 -18.68 -16.34 5.02
CA VAL A 443 -18.12 -17.26 4.02
C VAL A 443 -17.60 -16.46 2.83
N ASP A 444 -16.61 -17.02 2.14
CA ASP A 444 -16.00 -16.44 0.95
C ASP A 444 -16.07 -17.44 -0.22
N PHE A 445 -16.21 -16.92 -1.43
CA PHE A 445 -16.24 -17.69 -2.67
C PHE A 445 -15.10 -17.19 -3.55
N ASP A 446 -13.99 -17.92 -3.55
CA ASP A 446 -12.79 -17.58 -4.30
C ASP A 446 -12.86 -18.20 -5.70
N MET A 447 -13.18 -17.37 -6.69
CA MET A 447 -13.66 -17.81 -8.01
C MET A 447 -12.62 -17.52 -9.10
N GLU A 448 -11.43 -18.11 -8.98
CA GLU A 448 -10.32 -17.92 -9.93
C GLU A 448 -10.59 -18.48 -11.34
N HIS A 449 -11.29 -19.62 -11.43
CA HIS A 449 -11.54 -20.30 -12.71
C HIS A 449 -12.76 -19.80 -13.49
N ASN A 450 -13.17 -18.55 -13.29
CA ASN A 450 -14.39 -18.01 -13.88
C ASN A 450 -14.29 -17.93 -15.42
N ARG A 451 -15.10 -18.75 -16.09
CA ARG A 451 -15.22 -18.82 -17.56
C ARG A 451 -16.56 -18.26 -18.01
N THR A 452 -16.56 -17.58 -19.15
CA THR A 452 -17.75 -17.06 -19.81
C THR A 452 -18.09 -17.88 -21.06
N SER A 453 -19.36 -17.86 -21.44
CA SER A 453 -19.85 -18.40 -22.71
C SER A 453 -20.34 -17.24 -23.58
N GLY A 454 -19.39 -16.50 -24.15
CA GLY A 454 -19.68 -15.24 -24.83
C GLY A 454 -20.05 -14.13 -23.84
N SER A 455 -21.26 -13.58 -23.97
CA SER A 455 -21.74 -12.45 -23.15
C SER A 455 -22.45 -12.87 -21.85
N GLU A 456 -22.34 -14.13 -21.42
CA GLU A 456 -22.96 -14.65 -20.20
C GLU A 456 -21.95 -15.39 -19.31
N THR A 457 -22.17 -15.35 -18.00
CA THR A 457 -21.46 -16.23 -17.05
C THR A 457 -21.82 -17.70 -17.29
N CYS A 458 -20.91 -18.61 -16.94
CA CYS A 458 -21.09 -20.04 -17.11
C CYS A 458 -22.25 -20.62 -16.26
N GLU A 459 -22.74 -21.79 -16.66
CA GLU A 459 -23.84 -22.47 -15.96
C GLU A 459 -23.44 -22.89 -14.54
N GLU A 460 -22.16 -23.14 -14.30
CA GLU A 460 -21.56 -23.45 -13.01
C GLU A 460 -21.76 -22.29 -12.03
N ASN A 461 -21.59 -21.05 -12.49
CA ASN A 461 -21.77 -19.86 -11.68
C ASN A 461 -23.25 -19.44 -11.58
N LYS A 462 -24.05 -19.64 -12.64
CA LYS A 462 -25.51 -19.51 -12.56
C LYS A 462 -26.12 -20.45 -11.51
N ARG A 463 -25.64 -21.69 -11.43
CA ARG A 463 -26.02 -22.66 -10.36
C ARG A 463 -25.53 -22.19 -8.99
N ASN A 464 -24.28 -21.75 -8.88
CA ASN A 464 -23.71 -21.23 -7.63
C ASN A 464 -24.55 -20.09 -7.04
N HIS A 465 -24.79 -19.03 -7.81
CA HIS A 465 -25.59 -17.88 -7.37
C HIS A 465 -27.03 -18.25 -7.00
N SER A 466 -27.62 -19.22 -7.70
CA SER A 466 -28.95 -19.75 -7.35
C SER A 466 -28.95 -20.48 -5.99
N ALA A 467 -27.92 -21.29 -5.74
CA ALA A 467 -27.74 -21.98 -4.45
C ALA A 467 -27.45 -20.98 -3.33
N ILE A 468 -26.58 -20.00 -3.55
CA ILE A 468 -26.27 -18.92 -2.61
C ILE A 468 -27.53 -18.14 -2.25
N LYS A 469 -28.36 -17.74 -3.22
CA LYS A 469 -29.60 -16.98 -2.94
C LYS A 469 -30.57 -17.79 -2.08
N LEU A 470 -30.82 -19.05 -2.44
CA LEU A 470 -31.68 -19.94 -1.65
C LEU A 470 -31.15 -20.14 -0.23
N LEU A 471 -29.83 -20.23 -0.07
CA LEU A 471 -29.18 -20.35 1.23
C LEU A 471 -29.33 -19.08 2.07
N GLN A 472 -29.15 -17.90 1.47
CA GLN A 472 -29.34 -16.62 2.14
C GLN A 472 -30.79 -16.44 2.64
N ASP A 473 -31.78 -16.80 1.82
CA ASP A 473 -33.19 -16.72 2.21
C ASP A 473 -33.53 -17.70 3.35
N GLU A 474 -33.01 -18.93 3.28
CA GLU A 474 -33.18 -19.93 4.33
C GLU A 474 -32.55 -19.49 5.66
N LEU A 475 -31.28 -19.05 5.65
CA LEU A 475 -30.60 -18.54 6.84
C LEU A 475 -31.33 -17.34 7.46
N LYS A 476 -31.83 -16.41 6.63
CA LYS A 476 -32.66 -15.28 7.11
C LYS A 476 -33.96 -15.74 7.77
N SER A 477 -34.63 -16.75 7.20
CA SER A 477 -35.85 -17.33 7.80
C SER A 477 -35.58 -18.05 9.12
N GLU A 478 -34.35 -18.54 9.33
CA GLU A 478 -33.85 -19.09 10.59
C GLU A 478 -33.36 -18.00 11.56
N GLY A 479 -33.43 -16.72 11.18
CA GLY A 479 -32.93 -15.59 11.98
C GLY A 479 -31.40 -15.49 12.04
N ARG A 480 -30.69 -16.22 11.18
CA ARG A 480 -29.22 -16.28 11.16
C ARG A 480 -28.65 -15.37 10.08
N TYR A 481 -27.69 -14.54 10.48
CA TYR A 481 -26.91 -13.71 9.57
C TYR A 481 -25.60 -14.41 9.20
N VAL A 482 -25.29 -14.50 7.91
CA VAL A 482 -23.98 -14.89 7.38
C VAL A 482 -23.63 -13.92 6.25
N GLY A 483 -22.45 -13.30 6.30
CA GLY A 483 -21.96 -12.44 5.21
C GLY A 483 -21.32 -13.26 4.09
N PHE A 484 -21.70 -12.99 2.84
CA PHE A 484 -21.18 -13.70 1.66
C PHE A 484 -20.22 -12.77 0.91
N TRP A 485 -18.95 -13.17 0.85
CA TRP A 485 -17.90 -12.48 0.10
C TRP A 485 -17.55 -13.25 -1.18
N PHE A 486 -17.06 -12.54 -2.19
CA PHE A 486 -16.48 -13.12 -3.38
C PHE A 486 -15.02 -12.67 -3.50
N THR A 487 -14.09 -13.60 -3.56
CA THR A 487 -12.68 -13.31 -3.89
C THR A 487 -12.48 -13.52 -5.39
N LEU A 488 -11.95 -12.51 -6.09
CA LEU A 488 -11.94 -12.45 -7.56
C LEU A 488 -10.58 -11.97 -8.11
N PRO A 489 -10.12 -12.52 -9.25
CA PRO A 489 -8.98 -11.97 -9.99
C PRO A 489 -9.23 -10.53 -10.44
N VAL A 490 -8.20 -9.69 -10.38
CA VAL A 490 -8.29 -8.27 -10.77
C VAL A 490 -7.08 -7.86 -11.58
N MET A 491 -7.23 -6.80 -12.36
CA MET A 491 -6.11 -6.06 -12.95
C MET A 491 -6.08 -4.64 -12.35
N PRO A 492 -5.02 -3.84 -12.55
CA PRO A 492 -4.98 -2.47 -12.05
C PRO A 492 -6.09 -1.56 -12.60
N TYR A 493 -6.67 -1.93 -13.75
CA TYR A 493 -7.85 -1.31 -14.36
C TYR A 493 -9.20 -1.88 -13.85
N GLY A 494 -9.19 -2.71 -12.79
CA GLY A 494 -10.38 -3.34 -12.21
C GLY A 494 -10.58 -4.79 -12.65
N LEU A 495 -11.79 -5.30 -12.41
CA LEU A 495 -12.21 -6.65 -12.81
C LEU A 495 -12.27 -6.80 -14.34
N ASN A 496 -11.94 -7.98 -14.84
CA ASN A 496 -12.13 -8.32 -16.26
C ASN A 496 -13.61 -8.63 -16.55
N GLN A 497 -13.94 -8.76 -17.84
CA GLN A 497 -15.32 -9.00 -18.30
C GLN A 497 -15.96 -10.26 -17.71
N ASN A 498 -15.17 -11.29 -17.42
CA ASN A 498 -15.68 -12.53 -16.82
C ASN A 498 -16.22 -12.28 -15.40
N GLU A 499 -15.44 -11.60 -14.57
CA GLU A 499 -15.74 -11.33 -13.16
C GLU A 499 -16.89 -10.33 -13.04
N LEU A 500 -16.95 -9.34 -13.95
CA LEU A 500 -18.10 -8.45 -14.08
C LEU A 500 -19.39 -9.22 -14.41
N LEU A 501 -19.34 -10.20 -15.31
CA LEU A 501 -20.51 -11.05 -15.65
C LEU A 501 -20.90 -12.02 -14.53
N LEU A 502 -19.95 -12.46 -13.70
CA LEU A 502 -20.23 -13.22 -12.49
C LEU A 502 -21.02 -12.37 -11.49
N LEU A 503 -20.53 -11.16 -11.18
CA LEU A 503 -21.20 -10.25 -10.26
C LEU A 503 -22.55 -9.75 -10.78
N ASP A 504 -22.67 -9.47 -12.08
CA ASP A 504 -23.95 -9.10 -12.72
C ASP A 504 -25.02 -10.18 -12.52
N ASP A 505 -24.67 -11.46 -12.77
CA ASP A 505 -25.59 -12.58 -12.61
C ASP A 505 -25.97 -12.82 -11.14
N ALA A 506 -25.04 -12.61 -10.20
CA ALA A 506 -25.31 -12.66 -8.77
C ALA A 506 -26.33 -11.58 -8.35
N ILE A 507 -26.09 -10.33 -8.74
CA ILE A 507 -27.00 -9.19 -8.45
C ILE A 507 -28.37 -9.42 -9.11
N LYS A 508 -28.40 -9.88 -10.37
CA LYS A 508 -29.62 -10.20 -11.12
C LYS A 508 -30.47 -11.30 -10.46
N LYS A 509 -29.83 -12.27 -9.80
CA LYS A 509 -30.50 -13.31 -8.98
C LYS A 509 -30.84 -12.83 -7.56
N GLY A 510 -30.50 -11.60 -7.21
CA GLY A 510 -30.76 -11.00 -5.91
C GLY A 510 -29.84 -11.48 -4.79
N VAL A 511 -28.66 -12.03 -5.12
CA VAL A 511 -27.64 -12.40 -4.11
C VAL A 511 -27.19 -11.13 -3.37
N GLU A 512 -27.27 -11.16 -2.05
CA GLU A 512 -26.71 -10.09 -1.21
C GLU A 512 -25.21 -10.33 -1.04
N ILE A 513 -24.41 -9.60 -1.83
CA ILE A 513 -22.96 -9.55 -1.72
C ILE A 513 -22.61 -8.63 -0.53
N GLU A 514 -22.02 -9.17 0.53
CA GLU A 514 -21.50 -8.35 1.65
C GLU A 514 -20.19 -7.66 1.24
N GLY A 515 -19.41 -8.27 0.33
CA GLY A 515 -18.27 -7.62 -0.30
C GLY A 515 -17.59 -8.43 -1.42
N VAL A 516 -16.69 -7.75 -2.14
CA VAL A 516 -15.84 -8.29 -3.20
C VAL A 516 -14.39 -8.01 -2.84
N ASN A 517 -13.64 -9.07 -2.58
CA ASN A 517 -12.22 -9.05 -2.22
C ASN A 517 -11.37 -9.30 -3.47
N ILE A 518 -10.55 -8.34 -3.88
CA ILE A 518 -9.80 -8.47 -5.15
C ILE A 518 -8.37 -8.95 -4.94
N MET A 519 -7.97 -9.95 -5.71
CA MET A 519 -6.62 -10.51 -5.75
C MET A 519 -5.67 -9.60 -6.52
N ALA A 520 -5.16 -8.58 -5.83
CA ALA A 520 -4.21 -7.59 -6.34
C ALA A 520 -2.78 -8.13 -6.39
N MET A 521 -2.63 -9.20 -7.16
CA MET A 521 -1.42 -10.01 -7.32
C MET A 521 -1.29 -10.49 -8.77
N CYS A 522 -0.18 -11.13 -9.10
CA CYS A 522 -0.04 -11.91 -10.35
C CYS A 522 -0.42 -11.19 -11.67
N TYR A 523 -0.23 -9.87 -11.77
CA TYR A 523 -0.61 -9.09 -12.95
C TYR A 523 0.20 -9.38 -14.22
N GLY A 524 1.37 -10.01 -14.09
CA GLY A 524 2.28 -10.31 -15.19
C GLY A 524 3.20 -9.14 -15.56
N GLY A 525 4.23 -9.42 -16.35
CA GLY A 525 5.32 -8.48 -16.63
C GLY A 525 4.92 -7.19 -17.38
N ALA A 526 3.74 -7.15 -17.98
CA ALA A 526 3.17 -5.93 -18.56
C ALA A 526 2.74 -4.89 -17.50
N TYR A 527 2.57 -5.33 -16.25
CA TYR A 527 2.22 -4.51 -15.09
C TYR A 527 3.27 -4.68 -13.98
N ALA A 528 4.55 -4.62 -14.36
CA ALA A 528 5.66 -4.55 -13.41
C ALA A 528 5.71 -3.15 -12.75
N GLY A 529 6.16 -3.08 -11.49
CA GLY A 529 6.37 -1.80 -10.78
C GLY A 529 5.84 -1.80 -9.34
N ASN A 530 5.50 -0.61 -8.84
CA ASN A 530 5.02 -0.36 -7.47
C ASN A 530 3.71 -1.10 -7.21
N MET A 531 3.75 -2.16 -6.39
CA MET A 531 2.58 -3.00 -6.16
C MET A 531 1.48 -2.28 -5.34
N ALA A 532 1.83 -1.37 -4.42
CA ALA A 532 0.84 -0.56 -3.73
C ALA A 532 0.02 0.33 -4.68
N GLU A 533 0.67 0.99 -5.63
CA GLU A 533 -0.01 1.83 -6.65
C GLU A 533 -0.94 1.00 -7.54
N GLN A 534 -0.51 -0.21 -7.96
CA GLN A 534 -1.34 -1.12 -8.74
C GLN A 534 -2.56 -1.61 -7.91
N SER A 535 -2.37 -1.97 -6.63
CA SER A 535 -3.46 -2.35 -5.71
C SER A 535 -4.46 -1.21 -5.48
N ILE A 536 -3.99 0.02 -5.30
CA ILE A 536 -4.84 1.22 -5.13
C ILE A 536 -5.64 1.51 -6.40
N SER A 537 -5.01 1.35 -7.57
CA SER A 537 -5.67 1.50 -8.88
C SER A 537 -6.77 0.45 -9.07
N ALA A 538 -6.48 -0.83 -8.74
CA ALA A 538 -7.45 -1.91 -8.82
C ALA A 538 -8.69 -1.64 -7.94
N MET A 539 -8.50 -1.21 -6.69
CA MET A 539 -9.61 -0.83 -5.78
C MET A 539 -10.42 0.36 -6.32
N THR A 540 -9.76 1.37 -6.89
CA THR A 540 -10.43 2.58 -7.42
C THR A 540 -11.28 2.28 -8.65
N ASN A 541 -10.78 1.41 -9.54
CA ASN A 541 -11.55 0.95 -10.69
C ASN A 541 -12.70 0.01 -10.26
N LEU A 542 -12.48 -0.89 -9.30
CA LEU A 542 -13.52 -1.75 -8.74
C LEU A 542 -14.67 -0.94 -8.14
N HIS A 543 -14.40 0.12 -7.37
CA HIS A 543 -15.44 1.00 -6.83
C HIS A 543 -16.37 1.55 -7.95
N SER A 544 -15.76 2.00 -9.04
CA SER A 544 -16.49 2.53 -10.21
C SER A 544 -17.28 1.43 -10.94
N GLN A 545 -16.72 0.23 -11.07
CA GLN A 545 -17.38 -0.94 -11.65
C GLN A 545 -18.58 -1.41 -10.81
N LEU A 546 -18.43 -1.51 -9.48
CA LEU A 546 -19.51 -1.90 -8.56
C LEU A 546 -20.66 -0.88 -8.60
N LYS A 547 -20.34 0.43 -8.63
CA LYS A 547 -21.34 1.50 -8.79
C LYS A 547 -22.18 1.31 -10.05
N ASN A 548 -21.52 1.04 -11.17
CA ASN A 548 -22.20 0.81 -12.46
C ASN A 548 -23.03 -0.49 -12.47
N LEU A 549 -22.48 -1.59 -11.93
CA LEU A 549 -23.21 -2.86 -11.80
C LEU A 549 -24.50 -2.71 -10.99
N TYR A 550 -24.44 -2.12 -9.80
CA TYR A 550 -25.64 -1.92 -8.97
C TYR A 550 -26.65 -0.97 -9.62
N ASN A 551 -26.19 0.14 -10.22
CA ASN A 551 -27.06 1.07 -10.95
C ASN A 551 -27.79 0.41 -12.14
N ASN A 552 -27.14 -0.51 -12.87
CA ASN A 552 -27.75 -1.24 -13.98
C ASN A 552 -28.93 -2.12 -13.54
N HIS A 553 -28.94 -2.58 -12.28
CA HIS A 553 -30.05 -3.31 -11.67
C HIS A 553 -31.02 -2.41 -10.86
N GLY A 554 -30.90 -1.08 -11.00
CA GLY A 554 -31.75 -0.11 -10.32
C GLY A 554 -31.47 0.04 -8.81
N VAL A 555 -30.34 -0.47 -8.32
CA VAL A 555 -29.93 -0.39 -6.92
C VAL A 555 -28.92 0.75 -6.76
N ILE A 556 -29.30 1.80 -6.05
CA ILE A 556 -28.40 2.93 -5.77
C ILE A 556 -27.61 2.62 -4.50
N LYS A 557 -26.29 2.54 -4.63
CA LYS A 557 -25.31 2.44 -3.53
C LYS A 557 -24.57 3.77 -3.39
N ILE A 558 -24.33 4.22 -2.16
CA ILE A 558 -23.48 5.40 -1.91
C ILE A 558 -21.99 5.00 -1.87
N ASP A 559 -21.09 5.94 -2.12
CA ASP A 559 -19.65 5.65 -2.27
C ASP A 559 -19.05 5.01 -1.00
N ASP A 560 -19.38 5.51 0.20
CA ASP A 560 -18.93 4.89 1.46
C ASP A 560 -19.43 3.44 1.63
N GLU A 561 -20.63 3.12 1.12
CA GLU A 561 -21.15 1.76 1.14
C GLU A 561 -20.37 0.88 0.16
N LEU A 562 -20.11 1.38 -1.06
CA LEU A 562 -19.31 0.68 -2.07
C LEU A 562 -17.89 0.42 -1.59
N TRP A 563 -17.22 1.40 -0.97
CA TRP A 563 -15.90 1.18 -0.37
C TRP A 563 -15.95 0.15 0.76
N SER A 564 -16.97 0.19 1.61
CA SER A 564 -17.14 -0.81 2.68
C SER A 564 -17.44 -2.24 2.17
N MET A 565 -17.80 -2.37 0.89
CA MET A 565 -17.95 -3.65 0.19
C MET A 565 -16.66 -4.12 -0.50
N ILE A 566 -15.61 -3.29 -0.59
CA ILE A 566 -14.34 -3.68 -1.21
C ILE A 566 -13.45 -4.40 -0.19
N GLY A 567 -12.77 -5.45 -0.63
CA GLY A 567 -11.63 -6.06 0.04
C GLY A 567 -10.41 -6.07 -0.88
N ILE A 568 -9.20 -6.14 -0.30
CA ILE A 568 -7.95 -6.24 -1.05
C ILE A 568 -7.13 -7.44 -0.57
N CYS A 569 -6.60 -8.23 -1.51
CA CYS A 569 -5.74 -9.38 -1.28
C CYS A 569 -4.49 -9.26 -2.17
N PRO A 570 -3.41 -8.61 -1.70
CA PRO A 570 -2.11 -8.78 -2.33
C PRO A 570 -1.55 -10.17 -2.00
N GLU A 571 -0.69 -10.68 -2.86
CA GLU A 571 0.25 -11.74 -2.48
C GLU A 571 1.48 -11.05 -1.89
N ILE A 572 1.96 -11.51 -0.73
CA ILE A 572 3.08 -10.85 -0.03
C ILE A 572 4.43 -11.37 -0.53
N GLY A 573 5.42 -10.48 -0.67
CA GLY A 573 6.70 -10.82 -1.24
C GLY A 573 6.64 -11.09 -2.74
N ILE A 574 7.43 -12.05 -3.22
CA ILE A 574 7.51 -12.41 -4.63
C ILE A 574 6.22 -13.14 -5.01
N ASN A 575 5.52 -12.66 -6.03
CA ASN A 575 4.30 -13.32 -6.52
C ASN A 575 4.60 -14.51 -7.44
N ASP A 576 3.59 -15.35 -7.69
CA ASP A 576 3.69 -16.50 -8.62
C ASP A 576 4.03 -16.11 -10.08
N THR A 577 3.73 -14.87 -10.50
CA THR A 577 4.22 -14.37 -11.80
C THR A 577 5.73 -14.09 -11.83
N GLY A 578 6.37 -13.92 -10.67
CA GLY A 578 7.81 -13.68 -10.51
C GLY A 578 8.14 -12.27 -10.01
N ALA A 579 9.42 -12.03 -9.77
CA ALA A 579 9.94 -10.89 -9.00
C ALA A 579 9.59 -9.48 -9.55
N PHE A 580 9.10 -9.36 -10.78
CA PHE A 580 8.58 -8.09 -11.33
C PHE A 580 7.21 -7.68 -10.75
N ASN A 581 6.50 -8.62 -10.12
CA ASN A 581 5.38 -8.35 -9.22
C ASN A 581 5.78 -8.82 -7.81
N THR A 582 6.58 -8.01 -7.11
CA THR A 582 6.93 -8.27 -5.71
C THR A 582 6.24 -7.23 -4.84
N PHE A 583 5.43 -7.66 -3.86
CA PHE A 583 4.80 -6.80 -2.87
C PHE A 583 5.71 -6.73 -1.64
N PHE A 584 6.38 -5.60 -1.43
CA PHE A 584 7.35 -5.42 -0.35
C PHE A 584 6.69 -4.91 0.95
N LEU A 585 7.42 -4.90 2.07
CA LEU A 585 6.89 -4.40 3.34
C LEU A 585 6.57 -2.90 3.28
N GLU A 586 7.26 -2.16 2.42
CA GLU A 586 7.07 -0.75 2.13
C GLU A 586 5.71 -0.49 1.45
N ASP A 587 5.21 -1.41 0.62
CA ASP A 587 3.89 -1.32 -0.05
C ASP A 587 2.71 -1.38 0.94
N VAL A 588 2.92 -1.93 2.15
CA VAL A 588 1.89 -2.09 3.17
C VAL A 588 1.33 -0.72 3.64
N SER A 589 2.21 0.26 3.85
CA SER A 589 1.81 1.54 4.47
C SER A 589 0.93 2.40 3.55
N PRO A 590 1.25 2.59 2.24
CA PRO A 590 0.34 3.26 1.31
C PRO A 590 -1.02 2.56 1.17
N VAL A 591 -1.04 1.22 1.11
CA VAL A 591 -2.29 0.44 1.02
C VAL A 591 -3.16 0.63 2.26
N ILE A 592 -2.59 0.51 3.47
CA ILE A 592 -3.33 0.79 4.72
C ILE A 592 -3.87 2.22 4.74
N ASN A 593 -3.05 3.21 4.38
CA ASN A 593 -3.46 4.61 4.41
C ASN A 593 -4.64 4.88 3.46
N PHE A 594 -4.61 4.32 2.24
CA PHE A 594 -5.73 4.38 1.31
C PHE A 594 -6.97 3.67 1.89
N CYS A 595 -6.82 2.46 2.42
CA CYS A 595 -7.92 1.67 2.99
C CYS A 595 -8.57 2.34 4.21
N LYS A 596 -7.79 3.07 5.04
CA LYS A 596 -8.30 3.89 6.14
C LYS A 596 -9.02 5.14 5.61
N THR A 597 -8.43 5.84 4.65
CA THR A 597 -9.01 7.06 4.04
C THR A 597 -10.34 6.79 3.35
N LYS A 598 -10.52 5.60 2.76
CA LYS A 598 -11.75 5.20 2.05
C LYS A 598 -12.72 4.34 2.86
N ASN A 599 -12.40 3.97 4.10
CA ASN A 599 -13.19 3.00 4.89
C ASN A 599 -13.45 1.68 4.13
N VAL A 600 -12.39 1.12 3.53
CA VAL A 600 -12.45 -0.17 2.82
C VAL A 600 -12.99 -1.27 3.75
N GLY A 601 -13.73 -2.24 3.20
CA GLY A 601 -14.38 -3.28 3.99
C GLY A 601 -13.41 -4.23 4.69
N MET A 602 -12.36 -4.65 3.97
CA MET A 602 -11.42 -5.68 4.43
C MET A 602 -10.02 -5.51 3.81
N ILE A 603 -8.97 -5.83 4.57
CA ILE A 603 -7.66 -6.17 4.03
C ILE A 603 -7.41 -7.65 4.30
N THR A 604 -6.85 -8.36 3.33
CA THR A 604 -6.37 -9.75 3.45
C THR A 604 -4.96 -9.81 2.86
N PHE A 605 -4.36 -10.99 2.75
CA PHE A 605 -3.27 -11.27 1.82
C PHE A 605 -3.07 -12.78 1.65
N TRP A 606 -2.37 -13.18 0.58
CA TRP A 606 -1.89 -14.55 0.37
C TRP A 606 -0.39 -14.68 0.71
N SER A 607 0.02 -15.39 1.77
CA SER A 607 -0.79 -15.97 2.86
C SER A 607 -0.01 -15.93 4.18
N ALA A 608 -0.67 -16.12 5.32
CA ALA A 608 -0.02 -16.09 6.62
C ALA A 608 0.98 -17.25 6.83
N ASN A 609 0.84 -18.35 6.08
CA ASN A 609 1.82 -19.45 6.06
C ASN A 609 3.14 -19.03 5.38
N ARG A 610 3.07 -18.10 4.41
CA ARG A 610 4.22 -17.57 3.65
C ARG A 610 5.00 -16.48 4.38
N ASP A 611 4.43 -15.82 5.39
CA ASP A 611 4.98 -14.64 6.07
C ASP A 611 6.21 -14.92 6.96
N LYS A 612 7.29 -15.39 6.34
CA LYS A 612 8.59 -15.74 6.92
C LYS A 612 9.68 -15.72 5.85
N ALA A 613 10.92 -15.46 6.25
CA ALA A 613 12.06 -15.46 5.34
C ALA A 613 12.30 -16.83 4.69
N ASN A 614 12.98 -16.84 3.55
CA ASN A 614 13.33 -18.08 2.88
C ASN A 614 14.45 -18.82 3.63
N ASN A 615 14.17 -20.05 4.05
CA ASN A 615 15.12 -20.97 4.69
C ASN A 615 15.48 -22.18 3.80
N GLY A 616 15.09 -22.18 2.52
CA GLY A 616 15.22 -23.31 1.59
C GLY A 616 15.57 -22.91 0.16
N SER A 617 15.51 -23.88 -0.76
CA SER A 617 15.91 -23.71 -2.17
C SER A 617 14.85 -23.11 -3.08
N GLU A 618 13.59 -23.02 -2.64
CA GLU A 618 12.50 -22.42 -3.41
C GLU A 618 12.36 -20.94 -3.03
N VAL A 619 12.65 -20.05 -3.98
CA VAL A 619 12.68 -18.59 -3.75
C VAL A 619 11.28 -17.99 -3.71
N ASN A 620 10.32 -18.54 -4.45
CA ASN A 620 8.89 -18.35 -4.18
C ASN A 620 8.31 -19.73 -3.86
N GLY A 621 7.57 -19.83 -2.76
CA GLY A 621 6.93 -21.05 -2.32
C GLY A 621 5.85 -20.78 -1.27
N PRO A 622 5.06 -21.80 -0.89
CA PRO A 622 3.96 -21.64 0.07
C PRO A 622 4.42 -21.43 1.52
N ASP A 623 5.72 -21.53 1.76
CA ASP A 623 6.37 -21.40 3.06
C ASP A 623 7.42 -20.28 3.08
N SER A 624 7.35 -19.31 2.16
CA SER A 624 8.16 -18.09 2.21
C SER A 624 7.60 -16.98 1.31
N THR A 625 7.85 -15.73 1.67
CA THR A 625 7.66 -14.56 0.80
C THR A 625 8.77 -14.40 -0.24
N GLY A 626 9.87 -15.15 -0.12
CA GLY A 626 11.07 -14.96 -0.93
C GLY A 626 11.92 -13.75 -0.54
N LEU A 627 11.51 -12.99 0.48
CA LEU A 627 12.21 -11.80 0.96
C LEU A 627 13.02 -12.08 2.24
N ALA A 628 14.03 -11.25 2.49
CA ALA A 628 14.66 -11.15 3.79
C ALA A 628 13.73 -10.40 4.75
N GLN A 629 13.21 -11.07 5.77
CA GLN A 629 12.26 -10.50 6.73
C GLN A 629 12.23 -11.26 8.07
N GLU A 630 11.66 -10.63 9.10
CA GLU A 630 11.27 -11.35 10.32
C GLU A 630 10.03 -12.23 10.09
N GLU A 631 9.82 -13.22 10.97
CA GLU A 631 8.58 -14.00 10.95
C GLU A 631 7.37 -13.11 11.30
N LEU A 632 6.28 -13.26 10.56
CA LEU A 632 5.03 -12.52 10.70
C LEU A 632 5.17 -11.01 10.43
N ALA A 633 6.14 -10.57 9.63
CA ALA A 633 6.41 -9.15 9.38
C ALA A 633 5.23 -8.45 8.67
N PHE A 634 4.70 -9.06 7.60
CA PHE A 634 3.54 -8.50 6.89
C PHE A 634 2.28 -8.54 7.76
N THR A 635 2.08 -9.62 8.51
CA THR A 635 0.97 -9.79 9.45
C THR A 635 0.95 -8.67 10.50
N LYS A 636 2.11 -8.35 11.09
CA LYS A 636 2.26 -7.25 12.06
C LYS A 636 2.03 -5.88 11.40
N ALA A 637 2.55 -5.66 10.20
CA ALA A 637 2.38 -4.40 9.48
C ALA A 637 0.90 -4.15 9.10
N PHE A 638 0.21 -5.14 8.54
CA PHE A 638 -1.21 -5.05 8.20
C PHE A 638 -2.15 -5.03 9.42
N GLN A 639 -1.74 -5.58 10.57
CA GLN A 639 -2.54 -5.52 11.81
C GLN A 639 -2.83 -4.08 12.27
N ILE A 640 -2.00 -3.10 11.91
CA ILE A 640 -2.22 -1.67 12.18
C ILE A 640 -3.55 -1.18 11.58
N TYR A 641 -4.12 -1.87 10.59
CA TYR A 641 -5.45 -1.58 10.07
C TYR A 641 -6.56 -1.79 11.09
N ASN A 642 -6.44 -2.80 11.97
CA ASN A 642 -7.41 -3.11 13.03
C ASN A 642 -7.42 -2.08 14.17
N SER A 643 -6.40 -1.22 14.25
CA SER A 643 -6.25 -0.22 15.30
C SER A 643 -7.06 1.03 15.01
N THR A 644 -8.09 1.28 15.83
CA THR A 644 -9.04 2.41 15.71
C THR A 644 -8.47 3.77 16.15
N ASN A 645 -7.19 3.85 16.50
CA ASN A 645 -6.55 5.08 17.01
C ASN A 645 -5.62 5.69 15.96
N ALA A 646 -5.61 7.03 15.88
CA ALA A 646 -4.88 7.82 14.90
C ALA A 646 -3.40 8.07 15.25
N ASP A 647 -2.86 7.41 16.27
CA ASP A 647 -1.48 7.57 16.73
C ASP A 647 -0.61 6.39 16.25
N VAL A 648 -0.04 6.52 15.04
CA VAL A 648 0.97 5.59 14.54
C VAL A 648 2.36 6.21 14.73
N ALA A 649 3.14 5.66 15.66
CA ALA A 649 4.57 5.95 15.73
C ALA A 649 5.27 5.42 14.47
N PRO A 650 6.23 6.13 13.87
CA PRO A 650 6.86 5.72 12.63
C PRO A 650 7.64 4.40 12.80
N LEU A 651 7.36 3.44 11.92
CA LEU A 651 8.12 2.19 11.82
C LEU A 651 9.52 2.47 11.27
N VAL A 652 10.54 1.90 11.91
CA VAL A 652 11.93 1.96 11.46
C VAL A 652 12.24 0.65 10.73
N PHE A 653 12.59 0.73 9.45
CA PHE A 653 12.93 -0.42 8.60
C PHE A 653 14.44 -0.72 8.62
N SER A 654 14.81 -1.99 8.42
CA SER A 654 16.19 -2.50 8.37
C SER A 654 16.64 -2.76 6.92
N THR A 655 17.93 -2.64 6.63
CA THR A 655 18.46 -2.29 5.29
C THR A 655 18.84 -3.43 4.33
N ASP A 656 18.38 -4.68 4.52
CA ASP A 656 18.92 -5.86 3.82
C ASP A 656 18.07 -6.39 2.64
N SER A 657 17.35 -5.51 1.94
CA SER A 657 16.29 -5.88 0.96
C SER A 657 16.75 -6.35 -0.44
N GLY A 658 18.05 -6.57 -0.69
CA GLY A 658 18.56 -7.11 -1.97
C GLY A 658 18.41 -6.21 -3.22
N ILE A 659 17.98 -4.96 -3.06
CA ILE A 659 17.75 -3.97 -4.11
C ILE A 659 18.50 -2.69 -3.78
N TYR A 660 19.17 -2.10 -4.78
CA TYR A 660 19.88 -0.82 -4.66
C TYR A 660 19.30 0.18 -5.67
N ASN A 661 18.75 1.31 -5.20
CA ASN A 661 18.08 2.33 -6.01
C ASN A 661 17.08 1.74 -7.04
N GLY A 662 16.17 0.86 -6.58
CA GLY A 662 15.17 0.21 -7.44
C GLY A 662 15.74 -0.79 -8.47
N THR A 663 17.06 -1.01 -8.49
CA THR A 663 17.72 -2.00 -9.36
C THR A 663 18.08 -3.25 -8.54
N PRO A 664 17.74 -4.47 -9.01
CA PRO A 664 18.13 -5.71 -8.35
C PRO A 664 19.66 -5.83 -8.21
N VAL A 665 20.14 -6.29 -7.06
CA VAL A 665 21.56 -6.64 -6.90
C VAL A 665 21.84 -7.96 -7.63
N TRP A 666 22.96 -8.06 -8.35
CA TRP A 666 23.34 -9.31 -9.03
C TRP A 666 23.59 -10.44 -8.04
N HIS A 667 23.16 -11.66 -8.36
CA HIS A 667 23.27 -12.83 -7.48
C HIS A 667 23.62 -14.12 -8.24
N GLU A 668 24.53 -14.92 -7.68
CA GLU A 668 25.11 -16.14 -8.27
C GLU A 668 24.14 -17.32 -8.50
N SER A 669 22.88 -17.18 -8.07
CA SER A 669 21.81 -18.17 -8.28
C SER A 669 20.75 -17.72 -9.31
N MET A 670 20.80 -16.47 -9.78
CA MET A 670 19.81 -15.91 -10.70
C MET A 670 20.32 -15.96 -12.15
N SER A 671 19.57 -16.62 -13.04
CA SER A 671 19.82 -16.51 -14.49
C SER A 671 19.03 -15.33 -15.07
N TYR A 672 19.60 -14.64 -16.05
CA TYR A 672 19.04 -13.41 -16.64
C TYR A 672 18.69 -13.67 -18.12
N PRO A 673 17.46 -14.14 -18.42
CA PRO A 673 17.14 -14.66 -19.75
C PRO A 673 16.88 -13.58 -20.80
N ASN A 674 16.48 -12.38 -20.38
CA ASN A 674 16.12 -11.27 -21.25
C ASN A 674 17.31 -10.34 -21.44
N SER A 675 17.59 -9.89 -22.66
CA SER A 675 18.54 -8.80 -22.90
C SER A 675 18.06 -7.48 -22.30
N ASN A 676 19.00 -6.60 -21.95
CA ASN A 676 18.82 -5.32 -21.26
C ASN A 676 18.29 -5.41 -19.82
N THR A 677 18.39 -6.57 -19.15
CA THR A 677 18.13 -6.68 -17.72
C THR A 677 19.22 -5.93 -16.95
N ARG A 678 18.84 -4.90 -16.18
CA ARG A 678 19.77 -4.06 -15.39
C ARG A 678 19.97 -4.66 -14.00
N VAL A 679 21.22 -4.81 -13.58
CA VAL A 679 21.61 -5.25 -12.23
C VAL A 679 22.63 -4.30 -11.61
N TYR A 680 22.62 -4.18 -10.30
CA TYR A 680 23.65 -3.49 -9.52
C TYR A 680 24.67 -4.50 -8.99
N TYR A 681 25.95 -4.26 -9.23
CA TYR A 681 27.01 -5.11 -8.69
C TYR A 681 28.27 -4.30 -8.39
N ASN A 682 28.83 -4.49 -7.18
CA ASN A 682 30.11 -3.92 -6.74
C ASN A 682 30.30 -2.42 -7.08
N GLY A 683 29.29 -1.59 -6.78
CA GLY A 683 29.34 -0.14 -6.99
C GLY A 683 28.86 0.36 -8.36
N LYS A 684 28.50 -0.53 -9.30
CA LYS A 684 28.22 -0.18 -10.71
C LYS A 684 26.96 -0.87 -11.23
N TYR A 685 26.39 -0.31 -12.31
CA TYR A 685 25.28 -0.92 -13.03
C TYR A 685 25.78 -1.71 -14.24
N TYR A 686 25.15 -2.85 -14.50
CA TYR A 686 25.42 -3.68 -15.66
C TYR A 686 24.12 -4.07 -16.35
N THR A 687 24.14 -4.14 -17.69
CA THR A 687 23.06 -4.70 -18.51
C THR A 687 23.59 -5.83 -19.38
N ASN A 688 22.78 -6.86 -19.58
CA ASN A 688 23.16 -8.02 -20.40
C ASN A 688 22.73 -7.87 -21.88
N GLY A 689 23.55 -8.40 -22.79
CA GLY A 689 23.23 -8.37 -24.24
C GLY A 689 22.30 -9.49 -24.72
N TRP A 690 22.22 -10.59 -23.98
CA TRP A 690 21.50 -11.83 -24.32
C TRP A 690 21.29 -12.65 -23.03
N TYR A 691 20.75 -13.88 -23.13
CA TYR A 691 20.62 -14.81 -21.99
C TYR A 691 21.96 -14.97 -21.23
N VAL A 692 21.93 -14.78 -19.91
CA VAL A 692 23.09 -14.99 -19.04
C VAL A 692 22.77 -16.05 -17.99
N SER A 693 23.67 -17.00 -17.81
CA SER A 693 23.51 -18.05 -16.80
C SER A 693 23.82 -17.52 -15.40
N ALA A 694 23.32 -18.18 -14.35
CA ALA A 694 23.56 -17.77 -12.96
C ALA A 694 25.04 -17.66 -12.56
N TRP A 695 25.92 -18.37 -13.26
CA TRP A 695 27.35 -18.44 -12.99
C TRP A 695 28.18 -17.35 -13.71
N ASP A 696 27.57 -16.54 -14.58
CA ASP A 696 28.24 -15.46 -15.32
C ASP A 696 28.09 -14.12 -14.57
N GLN A 697 29.15 -13.72 -13.87
CA GLN A 697 29.21 -12.55 -12.98
C GLN A 697 29.66 -11.25 -13.69
N PRO A 698 29.08 -10.07 -13.38
CA PRO A 698 29.56 -8.79 -13.89
C PRO A 698 30.85 -8.30 -13.17
N PRO A 699 31.78 -7.62 -13.88
CA PRO A 699 31.92 -7.60 -15.33
C PRO A 699 32.46 -8.95 -15.84
N SER A 700 31.82 -9.51 -16.87
CA SER A 700 32.22 -10.81 -17.42
C SER A 700 33.19 -10.65 -18.61
N SER A 701 34.15 -11.57 -18.73
CA SER A 701 35.16 -11.56 -19.80
C SER A 701 34.64 -11.96 -21.19
N ASN A 702 33.37 -12.38 -21.28
CA ASN A 702 32.68 -12.84 -22.48
C ASN A 702 31.69 -11.81 -23.06
N GLU A 703 31.75 -10.55 -22.60
CA GLU A 703 30.82 -9.45 -22.95
C GLU A 703 29.33 -9.71 -22.60
N ALA A 704 29.00 -10.77 -21.87
CA ALA A 704 27.62 -11.05 -21.44
C ALA A 704 27.03 -9.91 -20.60
N TRP A 705 27.87 -9.22 -19.82
CA TRP A 705 27.53 -7.98 -19.10
C TRP A 705 28.30 -6.77 -19.66
N LYS A 706 27.58 -5.68 -19.92
CA LYS A 706 28.15 -4.37 -20.28
C LYS A 706 27.84 -3.36 -19.18
N GLU A 707 28.84 -2.54 -18.84
CA GLU A 707 28.67 -1.49 -17.82
C GLU A 707 27.72 -0.42 -18.35
N ALA A 708 26.65 -0.14 -17.60
CA ALA A 708 25.60 0.78 -17.99
C ALA A 708 25.83 2.14 -17.33
N THR A 709 25.93 3.19 -18.13
CA THR A 709 25.81 4.57 -17.65
C THR A 709 24.41 4.82 -17.10
N LEU A 710 24.28 5.77 -16.17
CA LEU A 710 23.10 5.93 -15.31
C LEU A 710 21.80 6.14 -16.10
#